data_AF-A0A4R9Q1N1-F1
#
_entry.id   AF-A0A4R9Q1N1-F1
#
_cell.length_a   1.000
_cell.length_b   1.000
_cell.length_c   1.000
_cell.angle_alpha   90.00
_cell.angle_beta   90.00
_cell.angle_gamma   90.00
#
_symmetry.space_group_name_H-M   'P 1'
#
loop_
_entity.id
_entity.type
_entity.pdbx_description
1 polymer ?
#
loop_
_entity_poly.entity_id
_entity_poly.type
_entity_poly.pdbx_seq_one_letter_code
_entity_poly.pdbx_strand_id
1 'polypeptide(L)'
;MIRSEPRTTDMISFGPFTLVVNERLLLRQGVPVDLGARAFDILTTLAARPNEVVSKKDLLAHVWPDVTVEEGSLRFHMANLRKALGDGKDGARYIATLAGRGYCFVAPVSRSGGRKDVPGEVVDSYPHASLPNRLVRMVGRTDDAVALSTRLIATRFVTIVGTGGVGKTTAAVAVGHDLVEAFAGAVHFVDLGALGDPNLVAATVASTLGLSPQSDDAISELIAYLAGRRILLILDTCEHVIDAAAELATRIFAATPQAHILATSREPLLVEGEHVYKLAPLACPPDDPELTVSVAQGFPATQLFVERAAASGARLDLDDADAMVVAKMCRKLDGVPLAIELAAGRVASYGLQQTAALLEERLTLLWPGKRTAPPRQKTLQATLDWSFGLLSEFERLVLCRLAVFVGHFSIEAALAIVTSPAVDEALVFGAIDSLVAKSMVAARPAGATMRYRLLDTTRAYALQLEVHDAELAELAARHATYYLRWLEETGTEWSTLSSAAQRALHLAGLANVRAALEWCFGPGGNTRLGIRLATAAAPVLLSMSLLTECRRWTAQAILAQDGTHGGPDEMRLQAASGVSLMFTRGGQDAARVALNRSLAIAEERGNALDQLQVLGPLQMFHLRTGGFRTALGYAERCSVIAGTLEDSVSTTLAHSLMGISLHLNGEHGRARTALEEALRYGPRSDRTTTNYLGFDGGILAGAILARTLWLQGHPDRAVERALLTVKDAEALDHPLTLAIALVWAVTVFVWVGDLDRAEEHLNRLFSCAELHALGPYLAVGRGLQGELAIRRGDAESGVRSLQGALQDLHAAPYELLTTPLSIALVQGLAATDRPAEALAPIDETIRSVEANGDLCYMPELLRVKGNLVRATKPGADDEAQLYLRRSLEMSRDQGARGWELRAAIDLATLLAARSQHESARALLQPLFERFADGPDSADLKSAARLLATLR
;
A
#
# COMPACT_ATOMS: atom_id res chain seq x y z
N MET A 1 -11.73 21.60 -24.53
CA MET A 1 -11.30 22.57 -23.51
C MET A 1 -12.13 22.37 -22.25
N ILE A 2 -11.69 21.51 -21.34
CA ILE A 2 -12.28 21.35 -20.01
C ILE A 2 -11.08 21.30 -19.06
N ARG A 3 -10.94 22.34 -18.23
CA ARG A 3 -9.87 22.49 -17.25
C ARG A 3 -10.09 21.47 -16.12
N SER A 4 -9.08 20.66 -15.85
CA SER A 4 -8.97 19.83 -14.65
C SER A 4 -8.59 20.70 -13.46
N GLU A 5 -9.44 20.76 -12.44
CA GLU A 5 -9.14 21.40 -11.15
C GLU A 5 -8.41 20.40 -10.21
N PRO A 6 -7.43 20.87 -9.42
CA PRO A 6 -6.74 20.06 -8.42
C PRO A 6 -7.63 19.83 -7.19
N ARG A 7 -7.55 18.63 -6.58
CA ARG A 7 -8.29 18.29 -5.35
C ARG A 7 -7.75 19.09 -4.16
N THR A 8 -8.37 20.23 -3.91
CA THR A 8 -8.19 21.05 -2.71
C THR A 8 -8.94 20.44 -1.53
N THR A 9 -8.44 20.70 -0.31
CA THR A 9 -9.18 20.51 0.94
C THR A 9 -10.49 21.30 0.85
N ASP A 10 -11.61 20.66 0.51
CA ASP A 10 -12.90 21.34 0.29
C ASP A 10 -13.54 21.72 1.64
N MET A 11 -12.98 22.76 2.25
CA MET A 11 -13.63 23.54 3.30
C MET A 11 -14.51 24.61 2.65
N ILE A 12 -15.81 24.47 2.84
CA ILE A 12 -16.81 25.38 2.32
C ILE A 12 -17.35 26.19 3.50
N SER A 13 -17.10 27.49 3.52
CA SER A 13 -17.64 28.38 4.56
C SER A 13 -18.82 29.19 4.03
N PHE A 14 -19.91 29.26 4.79
CA PHE A 14 -21.10 30.06 4.47
C PHE A 14 -21.80 30.53 5.75
N GLY A 15 -22.12 31.82 5.84
CA GLY A 15 -22.68 32.39 7.08
C GLY A 15 -21.80 32.08 8.31
N PRO A 16 -22.37 31.64 9.44
CA PRO A 16 -21.60 31.21 10.61
C PRO A 16 -21.09 29.76 10.51
N PHE A 17 -21.26 29.09 9.37
CA PHE A 17 -20.98 27.67 9.22
C PHE A 17 -19.70 27.40 8.41
N THR A 18 -19.00 26.34 8.80
CA THR A 18 -17.88 25.75 8.08
C THR A 18 -18.19 24.28 7.82
N LEU A 19 -18.33 23.92 6.56
CA LEU A 19 -18.57 22.56 6.09
C LEU A 19 -17.23 21.95 5.65
N VAL A 20 -16.79 20.92 6.36
CA VAL A 20 -15.59 20.15 6.03
C VAL A 20 -16.04 18.85 5.36
N VAL A 21 -16.00 18.82 4.02
CA VAL A 21 -16.61 17.73 3.23
C VAL A 21 -15.97 16.37 3.52
N ASN A 22 -14.62 16.34 3.63
CA ASN A 22 -13.86 15.11 3.86
C ASN A 22 -14.08 14.51 5.26
N GLU A 23 -14.37 15.34 6.26
CA GLU A 23 -14.57 14.90 7.66
C GLU A 23 -16.05 14.68 8.00
N ARG A 24 -16.96 14.89 7.03
CA ARG A 24 -18.40 14.88 7.23
C ARG A 24 -18.87 15.75 8.41
N LEU A 25 -18.19 16.89 8.60
CA LEU A 25 -18.36 17.77 9.75
C LEU A 25 -18.95 19.11 9.33
N LEU A 26 -20.03 19.52 10.01
CA LEU A 26 -20.58 20.87 9.92
C LEU A 26 -20.33 21.58 11.24
N LEU A 27 -19.53 22.65 11.21
CA LEU A 27 -19.27 23.50 12.37
C LEU A 27 -20.10 24.78 12.25
N ARG A 28 -20.63 25.28 13.38
CA ARG A 28 -21.16 26.64 13.52
C ARG A 28 -20.24 27.39 14.48
N GLN A 29 -19.49 28.37 13.98
CA GLN A 29 -18.50 29.12 14.76
C GLN A 29 -17.55 28.20 15.56
N GLY A 30 -17.11 27.09 14.94
CA GLY A 30 -16.20 26.13 15.56
C GLY A 30 -16.86 25.05 16.43
N VAL A 31 -18.17 25.09 16.66
CA VAL A 31 -18.90 24.05 17.41
C VAL A 31 -19.60 23.09 16.45
N PRO A 32 -19.45 21.76 16.59
CA PRO A 32 -20.15 20.78 15.76
C PRO A 32 -21.68 20.92 15.82
N VAL A 33 -22.32 20.82 14.65
CA VAL A 33 -23.77 20.79 14.50
C VAL A 33 -24.20 19.39 14.09
N ASP A 34 -25.03 18.77 14.92
CA ASP A 34 -25.58 17.44 14.61
C ASP A 34 -26.44 17.50 13.34
N LEU A 35 -25.97 16.80 12.31
CA LEU A 35 -26.65 16.68 11.03
C LEU A 35 -26.61 15.21 10.58
N GLY A 36 -27.78 14.61 10.38
CA GLY A 36 -27.87 13.22 9.91
C GLY A 36 -27.22 13.04 8.54
N ALA A 37 -26.63 11.86 8.29
CA ALA A 37 -25.80 11.59 7.11
C ALA A 37 -26.42 12.04 5.77
N ARG A 38 -27.70 11.72 5.53
CA ARG A 38 -28.39 12.10 4.28
C ARG A 38 -28.65 13.61 4.17
N ALA A 39 -28.89 14.30 5.28
CA ALA A 39 -29.03 15.75 5.28
C ALA A 39 -27.68 16.45 5.03
N PHE A 40 -26.59 15.85 5.51
CA PHE A 40 -25.22 16.28 5.21
C PHE A 40 -24.88 16.14 3.72
N ASP A 41 -25.26 15.01 3.10
CA ASP A 41 -25.01 14.77 1.67
C ASP A 41 -25.81 15.76 0.80
N ILE A 42 -27.06 16.06 1.18
CA ILE A 42 -27.87 17.12 0.53
C ILE A 42 -27.18 18.48 0.65
N LEU A 43 -26.71 18.84 1.85
CA LEU A 43 -26.02 20.11 2.08
C LEU A 43 -24.74 20.22 1.26
N THR A 44 -23.94 19.17 1.23
CA THR A 44 -22.70 19.10 0.43
C THR A 44 -22.99 19.28 -1.05
N THR A 45 -24.00 18.59 -1.57
CA THR A 45 -24.40 18.68 -2.99
C THR A 45 -24.87 20.09 -3.35
N LEU A 46 -25.66 20.72 -2.49
CA LEU A 46 -26.18 22.07 -2.69
C LEU A 46 -25.09 23.15 -2.55
N ALA A 47 -24.23 23.03 -1.53
CA ALA A 47 -23.16 24.01 -1.26
C ALA A 47 -21.98 23.91 -2.25
N ALA A 48 -21.80 22.75 -2.90
CA ALA A 48 -20.85 22.59 -4.00
C ALA A 48 -21.26 23.37 -5.26
N ARG A 49 -22.54 23.70 -5.42
CA ARG A 49 -23.09 24.43 -6.58
C ARG A 49 -23.94 25.63 -6.12
N PRO A 50 -23.33 26.64 -5.49
CA PRO A 50 -24.06 27.80 -4.99
C PRO A 50 -24.72 28.55 -6.15
N ASN A 51 -25.93 29.06 -5.94
CA ASN A 51 -26.77 29.75 -6.92
C ASN A 51 -27.23 28.91 -8.13
N GLU A 52 -27.00 27.59 -8.13
CA GLU A 52 -27.56 26.68 -9.14
C GLU A 52 -28.77 25.92 -8.60
N VAL A 53 -29.76 25.66 -9.47
CA VAL A 53 -30.94 24.85 -9.11
C VAL A 53 -30.63 23.39 -9.34
N VAL A 54 -30.55 22.61 -8.26
CA VAL A 54 -30.41 21.15 -8.32
C VAL A 54 -31.79 20.50 -8.31
N SER A 55 -32.07 19.67 -9.32
CA SER A 55 -33.38 19.03 -9.45
C SER A 55 -33.62 18.00 -8.36
N LYS A 56 -34.89 17.72 -8.04
CA LYS A 56 -35.24 16.69 -7.05
C LYS A 56 -34.75 15.29 -7.48
N LYS A 57 -34.76 15.01 -8.78
CA LYS A 57 -34.29 13.74 -9.36
C LYS A 57 -32.78 13.58 -9.17
N ASP A 58 -32.01 14.65 -9.39
CA ASP A 58 -30.55 14.61 -9.22
C ASP A 58 -30.15 14.49 -7.75
N LEU A 59 -30.84 15.18 -6.84
CA LEU A 59 -30.61 15.02 -5.40
C LEU A 59 -30.94 13.60 -4.94
N LEU A 60 -32.03 13.00 -5.43
CA LEU A 60 -32.38 11.61 -5.10
C LEU A 60 -31.34 10.63 -5.64
N ALA A 61 -30.92 10.77 -6.90
CA ALA A 61 -29.92 9.89 -7.51
C ALA A 61 -28.53 10.01 -6.86
N HIS A 62 -28.15 11.20 -6.41
CA HIS A 62 -26.83 11.44 -5.82
C HIS A 62 -26.77 11.05 -4.33
N VAL A 63 -27.84 11.33 -3.57
CA VAL A 63 -27.89 11.05 -2.13
C VAL A 63 -28.39 9.65 -1.84
N TRP A 64 -29.12 8.99 -2.74
CA TRP A 64 -29.60 7.61 -2.63
C TRP A 64 -29.40 6.81 -3.94
N PRO A 65 -28.16 6.49 -4.34
CA PRO A 65 -27.88 5.85 -5.63
C PRO A 65 -28.46 4.42 -5.76
N ASP A 66 -28.58 3.69 -4.65
CA ASP A 66 -28.95 2.26 -4.65
C ASP A 66 -30.28 1.96 -3.93
N VAL A 67 -31.12 2.98 -3.68
CA VAL A 67 -32.39 2.82 -2.96
C VAL A 67 -33.49 3.65 -3.62
N THR A 68 -34.61 3.02 -3.97
CA THR A 68 -35.80 3.73 -4.48
C THR A 68 -36.51 4.43 -3.31
N VAL A 69 -36.40 5.76 -3.24
CA VAL A 69 -36.99 6.55 -2.15
C VAL A 69 -38.07 7.49 -2.69
N GLU A 70 -39.21 7.56 -1.99
CA GLU A 70 -40.28 8.49 -2.32
C GLU A 70 -39.89 9.95 -2.03
N GLU A 71 -40.51 10.89 -2.75
CA GLU A 71 -40.27 12.34 -2.61
C GLU A 71 -40.57 12.88 -1.20
N GLY A 72 -41.32 12.12 -0.38
CA GLY A 72 -41.55 12.40 1.03
C GLY A 72 -40.27 12.43 1.87
N SER A 73 -39.32 11.53 1.61
CA SER A 73 -38.06 11.45 2.37
C SER A 73 -37.12 12.62 2.07
N LEU A 74 -37.06 13.06 0.80
CA LEU A 74 -36.31 14.26 0.43
C LEU A 74 -36.86 15.50 1.15
N ARG A 75 -38.19 15.63 1.26
CA ARG A 75 -38.83 16.72 2.01
C ARG A 75 -38.52 16.65 3.50
N PHE A 76 -38.50 15.47 4.10
CA PHE A 76 -38.14 15.26 5.51
C PHE A 76 -36.68 15.68 5.80
N HIS A 77 -35.71 15.19 5.03
CA HIS A 77 -34.31 15.55 5.23
C HIS A 77 -34.02 17.02 4.92
N MET A 78 -34.71 17.61 3.94
CA MET A 78 -34.63 19.05 3.67
C MET A 78 -35.17 19.89 4.84
N ALA A 79 -36.26 19.46 5.50
CA ALA A 79 -36.79 20.13 6.68
C ALA A 79 -35.82 20.06 7.86
N ASN A 80 -35.19 18.90 8.09
CA ASN A 80 -34.16 18.73 9.11
C ASN A 80 -32.92 19.59 8.83
N LEU A 81 -32.47 19.65 7.57
CA LEU A 81 -31.37 20.51 7.15
C LEU A 81 -31.66 21.99 7.42
N ARG A 82 -32.84 22.47 7.03
CA ARG A 82 -33.27 23.86 7.31
C ARG A 82 -33.30 24.17 8.80
N LYS A 83 -33.79 23.22 9.61
CA LYS A 83 -33.83 23.34 11.07
C LYS A 83 -32.42 23.46 11.66
N ALA A 84 -31.47 22.64 11.19
CA ALA A 84 -30.08 22.67 11.65
C ALA A 84 -29.35 23.98 11.25
N LEU A 85 -29.64 24.51 10.05
CA LEU A 85 -29.06 25.76 9.58
C LEU A 85 -29.71 27.03 10.15
N GLY A 86 -30.89 26.91 10.77
CA GLY A 86 -31.71 28.07 11.13
C GLY A 86 -32.25 28.82 9.92
N ASP A 87 -32.43 28.13 8.78
CA ASP A 87 -32.91 28.69 7.53
C ASP A 87 -34.34 29.26 7.68
N GLY A 88 -34.52 30.54 7.39
CA GLY A 88 -35.77 31.29 7.56
C GLY A 88 -35.96 31.95 8.93
N LYS A 89 -35.03 31.81 9.87
CA LYS A 89 -35.02 32.51 11.17
C LYS A 89 -34.04 33.70 11.14
N ASP A 90 -34.40 34.80 11.82
CA ASP A 90 -33.57 36.00 11.94
C ASP A 90 -33.05 36.56 10.60
N GLY A 91 -33.83 36.41 9.52
CA GLY A 91 -33.47 36.86 8.17
C GLY A 91 -32.44 35.99 7.43
N ALA A 92 -31.93 34.92 8.05
CA ALA A 92 -30.98 34.02 7.41
C ALA A 92 -31.68 33.14 6.36
N ARG A 93 -31.16 33.14 5.12
CA ARG A 93 -31.71 32.33 4.02
C ARG A 93 -30.59 31.59 3.30
N TYR A 94 -30.54 30.27 3.47
CA TYR A 94 -29.51 29.39 2.91
C TYR A 94 -30.06 28.55 1.75
N ILE A 95 -31.32 28.08 1.81
CA ILE A 95 -31.88 27.16 0.80
C ILE A 95 -33.21 27.69 0.23
N ALA A 96 -33.21 28.07 -1.04
CA ALA A 96 -34.42 28.43 -1.78
C ALA A 96 -35.07 27.19 -2.41
N THR A 97 -36.40 27.08 -2.31
CA THR A 97 -37.20 26.09 -3.06
C THR A 97 -37.84 26.75 -4.27
N LEU A 98 -37.60 26.20 -5.45
CA LEU A 98 -38.31 26.59 -6.68
C LEU A 98 -39.36 25.53 -7.00
N ALA A 99 -40.64 25.93 -6.93
CA ALA A 99 -41.76 25.04 -7.18
C ALA A 99 -41.63 24.35 -8.55
N GLY A 100 -41.73 23.01 -8.56
CA GLY A 100 -41.61 22.19 -9.76
C GLY A 100 -40.21 22.02 -10.35
N ARG A 101 -39.17 22.71 -9.83
CA ARG A 101 -37.80 22.64 -10.39
C ARG A 101 -36.75 22.03 -9.46
N GLY A 102 -36.81 22.30 -8.15
CA GLY A 102 -35.82 21.75 -7.21
C GLY A 102 -35.42 22.71 -6.09
N TYR A 103 -34.18 22.59 -5.63
CA TYR A 103 -33.61 23.37 -4.52
C TYR A 103 -32.34 24.08 -4.97
N CYS A 104 -32.08 25.26 -4.39
CA CYS A 104 -30.91 26.08 -4.70
C CYS A 104 -30.28 26.59 -3.40
N PHE A 105 -28.96 26.52 -3.31
CA PHE A 105 -28.21 27.11 -2.20
C PHE A 105 -27.94 28.58 -2.49
N VAL A 106 -28.51 29.49 -1.71
CA VAL A 106 -28.53 30.94 -1.98
C VAL A 106 -27.62 31.75 -1.07
N ALA A 107 -26.95 31.11 -0.10
CA ALA A 107 -26.00 31.80 0.76
C ALA A 107 -24.64 31.99 0.07
N PRO A 108 -23.93 33.12 0.32
CA PRO A 108 -22.57 33.32 -0.17
C PRO A 108 -21.63 32.25 0.38
N VAL A 109 -20.84 31.64 -0.51
CA VAL A 109 -19.89 30.58 -0.18
C VAL A 109 -18.46 31.07 -0.41
N SER A 110 -17.58 30.87 0.58
CA SER A 110 -16.14 31.09 0.46
C SER A 110 -15.41 29.75 0.51
N ARG A 111 -14.51 29.52 -0.45
CA ARG A 111 -13.62 28.35 -0.48
C ARG A 111 -12.20 28.82 -0.18
N SER A 112 -11.59 28.28 0.85
CA SER A 112 -10.18 28.54 1.16
C SER A 112 -9.29 27.62 0.32
N GLY A 113 -8.97 28.06 -0.89
CA GLY A 113 -7.95 27.45 -1.76
C GLY A 113 -7.01 28.55 -2.28
N GLY A 114 -5.76 28.55 -1.80
CA GLY A 114 -4.71 29.42 -2.33
C GLY A 114 -3.78 30.00 -1.26
N ARG A 115 -2.66 29.31 -0.99
CA ARG A 115 -1.45 29.96 -0.47
C ARG A 115 -0.55 30.25 -1.66
N LYS A 116 -0.14 31.52 -1.80
CA LYS A 116 0.76 32.02 -2.86
C LYS A 116 2.13 31.36 -2.75
N ASP A 117 2.66 30.97 -3.91
CA ASP A 117 4.02 30.48 -4.13
C ASP A 117 5.08 31.44 -3.60
N VAL A 118 6.03 30.88 -2.86
CA VAL A 118 7.41 31.36 -2.78
C VAL A 118 8.28 30.22 -3.31
N PRO A 119 9.21 30.45 -4.25
CA PRO A 119 10.05 29.38 -4.79
C PRO A 119 11.19 29.06 -3.82
N GLY A 120 11.31 27.79 -3.40
CA GLY A 120 12.45 27.30 -2.63
C GLY A 120 12.29 25.87 -2.13
N GLU A 121 13.11 24.99 -2.70
CA GLU A 121 13.39 23.58 -2.37
C GLU A 121 12.32 22.53 -2.71
N VAL A 122 12.78 21.53 -3.49
CA VAL A 122 12.07 20.31 -3.85
C VAL A 122 11.83 19.53 -2.56
N VAL A 123 10.62 19.63 -2.00
CA VAL A 123 10.20 18.78 -0.89
C VAL A 123 9.56 17.54 -1.51
N ASP A 124 10.21 16.39 -1.34
CA ASP A 124 9.65 15.08 -1.65
C ASP A 124 8.27 14.96 -0.96
N SER A 125 7.21 14.89 -1.77
CA SER A 125 5.84 14.70 -1.28
C SER A 125 5.65 13.23 -0.90
N TYR A 126 5.84 12.89 0.37
CA TYR A 126 5.57 11.55 0.88
C TYR A 126 4.05 11.27 0.95
N PRO A 127 3.59 10.06 0.57
CA PRO A 127 2.22 9.64 0.83
C PRO A 127 1.99 9.45 2.34
N HIS A 128 0.84 9.92 2.80
CA HIS A 128 0.19 9.81 4.13
C HIS A 128 0.92 9.07 5.27
N ALA A 129 1.02 9.75 6.43
CA ALA A 129 1.47 9.15 7.69
C ALA A 129 0.70 7.85 8.03
N SER A 130 1.43 6.77 8.30
CA SER A 130 0.87 5.48 8.73
C SER A 130 0.82 5.45 10.25
N LEU A 131 -0.21 6.09 10.81
CA LEU A 131 -0.42 6.23 12.25
C LEU A 131 -1.77 5.63 12.66
N PRO A 132 -1.85 4.95 13.82
CA PRO A 132 -3.12 4.64 14.45
C PRO A 132 -3.93 5.92 14.71
N ASN A 133 -5.27 5.81 14.68
CA ASN A 133 -6.14 6.94 15.01
C ASN A 133 -5.80 7.53 16.38
N ARG A 134 -5.72 8.86 16.44
CA ARG A 134 -5.58 9.59 17.70
C ARG A 134 -6.79 9.32 18.60
N LEU A 135 -6.57 9.14 19.89
CA LEU A 135 -7.68 9.08 20.84
C LEU A 135 -8.46 10.40 20.81
N VAL A 136 -9.79 10.32 20.80
CA VAL A 136 -10.70 11.48 20.79
C VAL A 136 -10.42 12.40 21.98
N ARG A 137 -10.05 11.81 23.13
CA ARG A 137 -9.60 12.54 24.31
C ARG A 137 -8.44 11.79 24.97
N MET A 138 -7.34 12.49 25.20
CA MET A 138 -6.16 11.95 25.88
C MET A 138 -6.01 12.65 27.23
N VAL A 139 -6.24 11.91 28.32
CA VAL A 139 -6.22 12.47 29.68
C VAL A 139 -4.78 12.54 30.22
N GLY A 140 -4.32 13.74 30.58
CA GLY A 140 -3.07 13.97 31.33
C GLY A 140 -1.76 13.68 30.61
N ARG A 141 -1.76 13.57 29.27
CA ARG A 141 -0.55 13.27 28.48
C ARG A 141 -0.15 14.35 27.47
N THR A 142 -0.85 15.49 27.47
CA THR A 142 -0.58 16.58 26.54
C THR A 142 0.82 17.14 26.74
N ASP A 143 1.20 17.43 27.98
CA ASP A 143 2.53 17.98 28.30
C ASP A 143 3.65 16.98 28.02
N ASP A 144 3.41 15.69 28.32
CA ASP A 144 4.33 14.60 27.98
C ASP A 144 4.56 14.53 26.45
N ALA A 145 3.50 14.60 25.66
CA ALA A 145 3.59 14.56 24.19
C ALA A 145 4.36 15.77 23.62
N VAL A 146 4.13 16.97 24.17
CA VAL A 146 4.87 18.18 23.78
C VAL A 146 6.35 18.07 24.15
N ALA A 147 6.66 17.60 25.36
CA ALA A 147 8.03 17.40 25.83
C ALA A 147 8.77 16.32 25.02
N LEU A 148 8.10 15.21 24.71
CA LEU A 148 8.62 14.13 23.87
C LEU A 148 8.88 14.62 22.44
N SER A 149 7.94 15.35 21.83
CA SER A 149 8.08 15.90 20.48
C SER A 149 9.28 16.84 20.39
N THR A 150 9.40 17.76 21.36
CA THR A 150 10.52 18.70 21.44
C THR A 150 11.86 17.98 21.60
N ARG A 151 11.92 16.98 22.49
CA ARG A 151 13.14 16.20 22.73
C ARG A 151 13.53 15.37 21.53
N LEU A 152 12.56 14.70 20.89
CA LEU A 152 12.78 13.86 19.73
C LEU A 152 13.37 14.65 18.55
N ILE A 153 12.84 15.85 18.28
CA ILE A 153 13.41 16.74 17.25
C ILE A 153 14.85 17.17 17.58
N ALA A 154 15.18 17.34 18.86
CA ALA A 154 16.52 17.75 19.29
C ALA A 154 17.54 16.59 19.31
N THR A 155 17.12 15.38 19.68
CA THR A 155 18.05 14.26 19.98
C THR A 155 17.96 13.09 19.01
N ARG A 156 16.99 13.10 18.08
CA ARG A 156 16.71 12.07 17.07
C ARG A 156 16.29 10.69 17.58
N PHE A 157 16.72 10.27 18.76
CA PHE A 157 16.36 8.97 19.32
C PHE A 157 15.88 9.14 20.76
N VAL A 158 14.60 8.83 20.98
CA VAL A 158 13.98 8.82 22.31
C VAL A 158 13.30 7.47 22.55
N THR A 159 13.56 6.88 23.72
CA THR A 159 12.80 5.70 24.19
C THR A 159 11.88 6.14 25.33
N ILE A 160 10.58 5.96 25.14
CA ILE A 160 9.58 6.07 26.19
C ILE A 160 9.67 4.82 27.06
N VAL A 161 10.21 4.97 28.26
CA VAL A 161 10.36 3.88 29.23
C VAL A 161 9.31 4.03 30.31
N GLY A 162 8.63 2.95 30.63
CA GLY A 162 7.62 2.94 31.68
C GLY A 162 6.97 1.58 31.86
N THR A 163 6.35 1.38 33.02
CA THR A 163 5.71 0.11 33.38
C THR A 163 4.60 -0.26 32.39
N GLY A 164 4.19 -1.53 32.38
CA GLY A 164 2.99 -1.95 31.65
C GLY A 164 1.79 -1.06 32.01
N GLY A 165 0.92 -0.78 31.03
CA GLY A 165 -0.31 -0.02 31.28
C GLY A 165 -0.15 1.49 31.58
N VAL A 166 1.07 2.04 31.53
CA VAL A 166 1.31 3.47 31.84
C VAL A 166 0.89 4.44 30.71
N GLY A 167 0.58 3.92 29.51
CA GLY A 167 0.15 4.72 28.35
C GLY A 167 1.25 5.13 27.38
N LYS A 168 2.34 4.35 27.26
CA LYS A 168 3.46 4.64 26.36
C LYS A 168 3.03 4.74 24.90
N THR A 169 2.31 3.73 24.40
CA THR A 169 1.76 3.70 23.04
C THR A 169 0.87 4.91 22.77
N THR A 170 0.02 5.29 23.74
CA THR A 170 -0.84 6.48 23.63
C THR A 170 -0.03 7.76 23.45
N ALA A 171 1.03 7.93 24.24
CA ALA A 171 1.93 9.08 24.10
C ALA A 171 2.70 9.06 22.77
N ALA A 172 3.18 7.89 22.34
CA ALA A 172 3.90 7.74 21.07
C ALA A 172 3.02 8.06 19.86
N VAL A 173 1.78 7.57 19.83
CA VAL A 173 0.81 7.90 18.77
C VAL A 173 0.50 9.40 18.75
N ALA A 174 0.33 10.03 19.92
CA ALA A 174 0.11 11.48 19.99
C ALA A 174 1.30 12.27 19.43
N VAL A 175 2.53 11.91 19.80
CA VAL A 175 3.76 12.50 19.24
C VAL A 175 3.84 12.30 17.73
N GLY A 176 3.49 11.12 17.24
CA GLY A 176 3.44 10.84 15.80
C GLY A 176 2.52 11.82 15.06
N HIS A 177 1.29 12.02 15.57
CA HIS A 177 0.31 12.96 15.00
C HIS A 177 0.79 14.41 15.06
N ASP A 178 1.37 14.83 16.19
CA ASP A 178 1.85 16.19 16.38
C ASP A 178 3.06 16.52 15.47
N LEU A 179 3.79 15.49 14.99
CA LEU A 179 4.98 15.64 14.15
C LEU A 179 4.75 15.36 12.66
N VAL A 180 3.54 15.00 12.22
CA VAL A 180 3.27 14.67 10.80
C VAL A 180 3.75 15.77 9.84
N GLU A 181 3.42 17.03 10.13
CA GLU A 181 3.82 18.17 9.29
C GLU A 181 5.34 18.39 9.31
N ALA A 182 5.98 18.21 10.47
CA ALA A 182 7.43 18.41 10.64
C ALA A 182 8.27 17.38 9.86
N PHE A 183 7.67 16.23 9.51
CA PHE A 183 8.27 15.17 8.70
C PHE A 183 7.63 15.04 7.32
N ALA A 184 6.85 16.04 6.88
CA ALA A 184 6.18 16.05 5.57
C ALA A 184 5.38 14.76 5.25
N GLY A 185 4.76 14.16 6.28
CA GLY A 185 4.00 12.91 6.15
C GLY A 185 4.80 11.61 6.38
N ALA A 186 6.13 11.65 6.46
CA ALA A 186 7.00 10.49 6.66
C ALA A 186 7.06 10.03 8.14
N VAL A 187 5.91 9.67 8.70
CA VAL A 187 5.78 9.12 10.06
C VAL A 187 5.17 7.72 10.00
N HIS A 188 5.89 6.74 10.54
CA HIS A 188 5.52 5.33 10.44
C HIS A 188 5.46 4.66 11.82
N PHE A 189 4.29 4.08 12.13
CA PHE A 189 4.07 3.30 13.34
C PHE A 189 4.27 1.81 13.07
N VAL A 190 5.22 1.20 13.78
CA VAL A 190 5.53 -0.22 13.73
C VAL A 190 5.08 -0.87 15.04
N ASP A 191 3.99 -1.64 14.99
CA ASP A 191 3.54 -2.45 16.11
C ASP A 191 4.38 -3.73 16.20
N LEU A 192 5.33 -3.77 17.15
CA LEU A 192 6.09 -4.98 17.40
C LEU A 192 5.37 -5.92 18.36
N GLY A 193 4.33 -5.49 19.07
CA GLY A 193 3.65 -6.29 20.10
C GLY A 193 3.01 -7.60 19.61
N ALA A 194 2.82 -7.71 18.30
CA ALA A 194 2.29 -8.89 17.62
C ALA A 194 3.37 -9.91 17.17
N LEU A 195 4.67 -9.59 17.31
CA LEU A 195 5.75 -10.44 16.83
C LEU A 195 6.11 -11.55 17.82
N GLY A 196 6.20 -12.78 17.33
CA GLY A 196 6.70 -13.93 18.10
C GLY A 196 8.21 -14.16 17.96
N ASP A 197 8.79 -13.84 16.80
CA ASP A 197 10.19 -14.11 16.46
C ASP A 197 11.02 -12.81 16.37
N PRO A 198 12.04 -12.62 17.23
CA PRO A 198 12.92 -11.45 17.21
C PRO A 198 13.64 -11.24 15.87
N ASN A 199 13.90 -12.29 15.10
CA ASN A 199 14.60 -12.16 13.80
C ASN A 199 13.77 -11.41 12.75
N LEU A 200 12.47 -11.26 12.98
CA LEU A 200 11.55 -10.61 12.04
C LEU A 200 11.43 -9.10 12.27
N VAL A 201 12.02 -8.54 13.34
CA VAL A 201 11.89 -7.10 13.66
C VAL A 201 12.33 -6.22 12.48
N ALA A 202 13.50 -6.49 11.89
CA ALA A 202 14.00 -5.74 10.73
C ALA A 202 13.06 -5.88 9.52
N ALA A 203 12.55 -7.10 9.27
CA ALA A 203 11.62 -7.36 8.18
C ALA A 203 10.25 -6.68 8.40
N THR A 204 9.76 -6.59 9.65
CA THR A 204 8.51 -5.91 9.99
C THR A 204 8.64 -4.39 9.87
N VAL A 205 9.76 -3.81 10.31
CA VAL A 205 10.04 -2.38 10.09
C VAL A 205 10.15 -2.09 8.59
N ALA A 206 10.89 -2.91 7.85
CA ALA A 206 10.99 -2.82 6.40
C ALA A 206 9.62 -2.89 5.73
N SER A 207 8.81 -3.91 6.04
CA SER A 207 7.45 -4.07 5.50
C SER A 207 6.53 -2.89 5.83
N THR A 208 6.64 -2.31 7.03
CA THR A 208 5.86 -1.12 7.43
C THR A 208 6.24 0.12 6.62
N LEU A 209 7.49 0.18 6.16
CA LEU A 209 7.98 1.20 5.25
C LEU A 209 7.73 0.88 3.77
N GLY A 210 7.00 -0.20 3.48
CA GLY A 210 6.76 -0.69 2.13
C GLY A 210 7.94 -1.48 1.52
N LEU A 211 9.05 -1.61 2.25
CA LEU A 211 10.22 -2.33 1.79
C LEU A 211 10.02 -3.84 1.88
N SER A 212 10.39 -4.52 0.81
CA SER A 212 10.52 -5.97 0.77
C SER A 212 12.01 -6.29 0.82
N PRO A 213 12.59 -6.65 1.98
CA PRO A 213 14.02 -6.93 2.05
C PRO A 213 14.38 -8.05 1.07
N GLN A 214 15.32 -7.76 0.18
CA GLN A 214 15.72 -8.56 -0.98
C GLN A 214 16.88 -9.52 -0.67
N SER A 215 17.51 -9.38 0.50
CA SER A 215 18.59 -10.21 1.03
C SER A 215 18.28 -10.67 2.45
N ASP A 216 19.04 -11.66 2.93
CA ASP A 216 19.03 -12.04 4.36
C ASP A 216 19.52 -10.91 5.28
N ASP A 217 20.06 -9.80 4.72
CA ASP A 217 20.50 -8.60 5.45
C ASP A 217 19.49 -7.45 5.32
N ALA A 218 18.30 -7.65 5.89
CA ALA A 218 17.22 -6.66 5.90
C ALA A 218 17.62 -5.31 6.54
N ILE A 219 18.64 -5.31 7.41
CA ILE A 219 19.07 -4.09 8.11
C ILE A 219 19.84 -3.16 7.18
N SER A 220 20.75 -3.69 6.36
CA SER A 220 21.51 -2.88 5.40
C SER A 220 20.62 -2.22 4.35
N GLU A 221 19.58 -2.92 3.88
CA GLU A 221 18.61 -2.35 2.94
C GLU A 221 17.75 -1.26 3.58
N LEU A 222 17.33 -1.49 4.82
CA LEU A 222 16.60 -0.49 5.60
C LEU A 222 17.45 0.78 5.79
N ILE A 223 18.74 0.64 6.12
CA ILE A 223 19.66 1.77 6.23
C ILE A 223 19.80 2.50 4.90
N ALA A 224 19.97 1.77 3.81
CA ALA A 224 20.09 2.37 2.48
C ALA A 224 18.83 3.16 2.09
N TYR A 225 17.65 2.66 2.43
CA TYR A 225 16.39 3.37 2.20
C TYR A 225 16.27 4.63 3.06
N LEU A 226 16.60 4.53 4.36
CA LEU A 226 16.50 5.64 5.30
C LEU A 226 17.60 6.70 5.09
N ALA A 227 18.66 6.38 4.33
CA ALA A 227 19.75 7.29 4.04
C ALA A 227 19.26 8.56 3.30
N GLY A 228 19.61 9.73 3.83
CA GLY A 228 19.24 11.02 3.25
C GLY A 228 17.77 11.42 3.42
N ARG A 229 16.93 10.59 4.07
CA ARG A 229 15.51 10.88 4.31
C ARG A 229 15.25 11.36 5.72
N ARG A 230 14.44 12.41 5.85
CA ARG A 230 13.93 12.88 7.14
C ARG A 230 12.64 12.14 7.48
N ILE A 231 12.75 11.09 8.28
CA ILE A 231 11.66 10.14 8.59
C ILE A 231 11.60 9.85 10.09
N LEU A 232 10.39 9.63 10.61
CA LEU A 232 10.16 9.21 11.98
C LEU A 232 9.64 7.76 12.03
N LEU A 233 10.40 6.89 12.68
CA LEU A 233 10.02 5.51 13.00
C LEU A 233 9.55 5.43 14.45
N ILE A 234 8.31 5.01 14.65
CA ILE A 234 7.76 4.71 15.97
C ILE A 234 7.77 3.20 16.16
N LEU A 235 8.66 2.68 17.02
CA LEU A 235 8.76 1.26 17.35
C LEU A 235 8.00 1.00 18.65
N ASP A 236 6.81 0.41 18.56
CA ASP A 236 5.95 0.19 19.73
C ASP A 236 6.12 -1.22 20.31
N THR A 237 6.16 -1.32 21.64
CA THR A 237 6.18 -2.58 22.41
C THR A 237 7.46 -3.41 22.18
N CYS A 238 8.64 -2.78 22.27
CA CYS A 238 9.93 -3.45 22.04
C CYS A 238 10.31 -4.49 23.11
N GLU A 239 9.67 -4.53 24.28
CA GLU A 239 10.12 -5.30 25.46
C GLU A 239 10.34 -6.81 25.28
N HIS A 240 9.65 -7.46 24.34
CA HIS A 240 9.76 -8.90 24.09
C HIS A 240 10.77 -9.25 22.98
N VAL A 241 11.20 -8.25 22.21
CA VAL A 241 12.18 -8.33 21.12
C VAL A 241 13.30 -7.30 21.34
N ILE A 242 13.61 -6.99 22.60
CA ILE A 242 14.39 -5.80 22.96
C ILE A 242 15.79 -5.83 22.36
N ASP A 243 16.45 -6.99 22.36
CA ASP A 243 17.80 -7.14 21.80
C ASP A 243 17.81 -6.88 20.28
N ALA A 244 16.85 -7.44 19.55
CA ALA A 244 16.73 -7.24 18.11
C ALA A 244 16.33 -5.80 17.75
N ALA A 245 15.44 -5.18 18.54
CA ALA A 245 15.05 -3.79 18.38
C ALA A 245 16.22 -2.83 18.69
N ALA A 246 17.01 -3.13 19.72
CA ALA A 246 18.21 -2.39 20.10
C ALA A 246 19.30 -2.46 19.01
N GLU A 247 19.57 -3.66 18.48
CA GLU A 247 20.50 -3.83 17.35
C GLU A 247 20.05 -3.01 16.14
N LEU A 248 18.78 -3.11 15.75
CA LEU A 248 18.23 -2.38 14.62
C LEU A 248 18.33 -0.86 14.81
N ALA A 249 17.89 -0.36 15.96
CA ALA A 249 17.90 1.06 16.27
C ALA A 249 19.33 1.63 16.29
N THR A 250 20.29 0.87 16.82
CA THR A 250 21.72 1.25 16.82
C THR A 250 22.23 1.46 15.41
N ARG A 251 21.99 0.49 14.51
CA ARG A 251 22.50 0.58 13.13
C ARG A 251 21.83 1.70 12.34
N ILE A 252 20.51 1.89 12.49
CA ILE A 252 19.78 3.00 11.86
C ILE A 252 20.32 4.34 12.36
N PHE A 253 20.42 4.53 13.69
CA PHE A 253 20.84 5.79 14.29
C PHE A 253 22.23 6.23 13.82
N ALA A 254 23.18 5.29 13.77
CA ALA A 254 24.55 5.52 13.34
C ALA A 254 24.65 5.84 11.85
N ALA A 255 23.92 5.11 10.99
CA ALA A 255 24.08 5.21 9.55
C ALA A 255 23.19 6.26 8.86
N THR A 256 22.15 6.78 9.52
CA THR A 256 21.13 7.63 8.88
C THR A 256 20.89 8.95 9.63
N PRO A 257 21.68 10.01 9.34
CA PRO A 257 21.69 11.25 10.13
C PRO A 257 20.37 12.04 10.20
N GLN A 258 19.43 11.76 9.32
CA GLN A 258 18.13 12.45 9.25
C GLN A 258 16.97 11.61 9.80
N ALA A 259 17.17 10.32 10.03
CA ALA A 259 16.14 9.46 10.60
C ALA A 259 16.00 9.70 12.12
N HIS A 260 14.76 9.65 12.57
CA HIS A 260 14.36 9.78 13.97
C HIS A 260 13.68 8.48 14.43
N ILE A 261 13.94 8.08 15.67
CA ILE A 261 13.43 6.86 16.28
C ILE A 261 12.73 7.22 17.59
N LEU A 262 11.47 6.81 17.71
CA LEU A 262 10.70 6.85 18.94
C LEU A 262 10.34 5.41 19.34
N ALA A 263 10.97 4.88 20.38
CA ALA A 263 10.69 3.52 20.84
C ALA A 263 9.79 3.53 22.09
N THR A 264 8.95 2.52 22.28
CA THR A 264 8.26 2.27 23.55
C THR A 264 8.68 0.92 24.12
N SER A 265 9.08 0.91 25.40
CA SER A 265 9.54 -0.30 26.08
C SER A 265 9.33 -0.24 27.59
N ARG A 266 9.40 -1.39 28.27
CA ARG A 266 9.39 -1.48 29.74
C ARG A 266 10.71 -1.07 30.36
N GLU A 267 11.80 -1.23 29.63
CA GLU A 267 13.16 -0.89 30.02
C GLU A 267 13.91 -0.22 28.86
N PRO A 268 14.99 0.54 29.12
CA PRO A 268 15.79 1.16 28.07
C PRO A 268 16.37 0.13 27.10
N LEU A 269 16.61 0.51 25.85
CA LEU A 269 17.28 -0.35 24.87
C LEU A 269 18.79 -0.45 25.15
N LEU A 270 19.35 0.50 25.92
CA LEU A 270 20.75 0.58 26.32
C LEU A 270 21.72 0.70 25.15
N VAL A 271 21.38 1.60 24.21
CA VAL A 271 22.14 1.81 22.96
C VAL A 271 22.64 3.25 22.83
N GLU A 272 23.66 3.44 21.98
CA GLU A 272 24.25 4.76 21.76
C GLU A 272 23.25 5.74 21.15
N GLY A 273 23.25 6.99 21.65
CA GLY A 273 22.33 8.04 21.20
C GLY A 273 20.92 7.97 21.82
N GLU A 274 20.57 6.89 22.51
CA GLU A 274 19.28 6.73 23.17
C GLU A 274 19.07 7.79 24.27
N HIS A 275 17.98 8.56 24.15
CA HIS A 275 17.51 9.41 25.23
C HIS A 275 16.29 8.80 25.90
N VAL A 276 16.47 8.36 27.14
CA VAL A 276 15.39 7.75 27.92
C VAL A 276 14.43 8.81 28.45
N TYR A 277 13.17 8.76 28.03
CA TYR A 277 12.07 9.51 28.63
C TYR A 277 11.28 8.58 29.54
N LYS A 278 11.40 8.77 30.87
CA LYS A 278 10.63 7.99 31.84
C LYS A 278 9.22 8.54 31.93
N LEU A 279 8.24 7.83 31.37
CA LEU A 279 6.85 8.24 31.43
C LEU A 279 6.29 7.97 32.83
N ALA A 280 5.94 9.04 33.54
CA ALA A 280 5.37 8.95 34.88
C ALA A 280 3.92 8.43 34.82
N PRO A 281 3.41 7.76 35.87
CA PRO A 281 1.97 7.55 36.04
C PRO A 281 1.20 8.87 36.07
N LEU A 282 -0.13 8.81 35.93
CA LEU A 282 -0.97 10.00 36.03
C LEU A 282 -0.89 10.60 37.43
N ALA A 283 -0.87 11.93 37.50
CA ALA A 283 -0.88 12.62 38.79
C ALA A 283 -2.19 12.30 39.54
N CYS A 284 -2.05 11.90 40.80
CA CYS A 284 -3.15 11.61 41.72
C CYS A 284 -3.35 12.77 42.69
N PRO A 285 -4.59 13.03 43.17
CA PRO A 285 -4.81 14.00 44.21
C PRO A 285 -4.05 13.65 45.50
N PRO A 286 -3.52 14.65 46.24
CA PRO A 286 -2.85 14.44 47.52
C PRO A 286 -3.80 13.86 48.58
N ASP A 287 -3.23 13.30 49.65
CA ASP A 287 -3.97 12.80 50.81
C ASP A 287 -4.32 13.97 51.74
N ASP A 288 -5.33 14.73 51.34
CA ASP A 288 -5.79 15.94 52.02
C ASP A 288 -7.23 15.76 52.54
N PRO A 289 -7.48 15.91 53.85
CA PRO A 289 -8.83 15.87 54.44
C PRO A 289 -9.79 16.95 53.92
N GLU A 290 -9.27 18.05 53.36
CA GLU A 290 -10.06 19.15 52.79
C GLU A 290 -10.21 19.06 51.25
N LEU A 291 -9.93 17.89 50.65
CA LEU A 291 -10.02 17.68 49.21
C LEU A 291 -11.48 17.80 48.72
N THR A 292 -11.75 18.83 47.93
CA THR A 292 -13.05 19.03 47.27
C THR A 292 -13.10 18.36 45.88
N VAL A 293 -14.32 18.10 45.37
CA VAL A 293 -14.54 17.55 44.02
C VAL A 293 -13.84 18.38 42.95
N SER A 294 -13.95 19.71 43.02
CA SER A 294 -13.36 20.61 42.03
C SER A 294 -11.84 20.50 41.97
N VAL A 295 -11.19 20.30 43.11
CA VAL A 295 -9.73 20.12 43.18
C VAL A 295 -9.35 18.72 42.70
N ALA A 296 -10.08 17.68 43.13
CA ALA A 296 -9.84 16.30 42.71
C ALA A 296 -9.98 16.11 41.19
N GLN A 297 -10.94 16.78 40.55
CA GLN A 297 -11.14 16.77 39.10
C GLN A 297 -10.03 17.48 38.31
N GLY A 298 -9.17 18.27 38.97
CA GLY A 298 -7.96 18.83 38.34
C GLY A 298 -6.87 17.79 38.10
N PHE A 299 -6.95 16.62 38.74
CA PHE A 299 -5.95 15.56 38.60
C PHE A 299 -6.31 14.57 37.50
N PRO A 300 -5.39 14.25 36.57
CA PRO A 300 -5.65 13.32 35.46
C PRO A 300 -6.09 11.91 35.88
N ALA A 301 -5.59 11.39 37.01
CA ALA A 301 -6.00 10.08 37.50
C ALA A 301 -7.49 10.03 37.85
N THR A 302 -8.00 11.08 38.52
CA THR A 302 -9.42 11.24 38.84
C THR A 302 -10.26 11.41 37.59
N GLN A 303 -9.81 12.25 36.65
CA GLN A 303 -10.51 12.45 35.37
C GLN A 303 -10.67 11.14 34.60
N LEU A 304 -9.59 10.35 34.51
CA LEU A 304 -9.63 9.05 33.85
C LEU A 304 -10.55 8.08 34.59
N PHE A 305 -10.50 8.04 35.93
CA PHE A 305 -11.37 7.17 36.72
C PHE A 305 -12.85 7.47 36.46
N VAL A 306 -13.24 8.75 36.51
CA VAL A 306 -14.63 9.17 36.28
C VAL A 306 -15.08 8.87 34.85
N GLU A 307 -14.23 9.17 33.86
CA GLU A 307 -14.53 8.89 32.45
C GLU A 307 -14.76 7.39 32.21
N ARG A 308 -13.92 6.53 32.80
CA ARG A 308 -14.02 5.07 32.66
C ARG A 308 -15.18 4.46 33.45
N ALA A 309 -15.47 4.99 34.64
CA ALA A 309 -16.64 4.56 35.40
C ALA A 309 -17.95 4.97 34.70
N ALA A 310 -18.00 6.16 34.10
CA ALA A 310 -19.14 6.57 33.28
C ALA A 310 -19.29 5.68 32.04
N ALA A 311 -18.18 5.34 31.37
CA ALA A 311 -18.18 4.45 30.21
C ALA A 311 -18.63 3.01 30.53
N SER A 312 -18.45 2.54 31.77
CA SER A 312 -18.97 1.23 32.23
C SER A 312 -20.45 1.27 32.65
N GLY A 313 -21.11 2.43 32.53
CA GLY A 313 -22.53 2.61 32.85
C GLY A 313 -22.81 3.09 34.28
N ALA A 314 -21.78 3.41 35.07
CA ALA A 314 -21.98 4.01 36.39
C ALA A 314 -22.41 5.48 36.24
N ARG A 315 -23.43 5.90 37.00
CA ARG A 315 -23.76 7.31 37.17
C ARG A 315 -23.08 7.81 38.45
N LEU A 316 -22.02 8.59 38.28
CA LEU A 316 -21.28 9.19 39.39
C LEU A 316 -21.62 10.68 39.47
N ASP A 317 -22.58 11.02 40.33
CA ASP A 317 -22.75 12.39 40.80
C ASP A 317 -21.82 12.58 42.00
N LEU A 318 -20.53 12.84 41.73
CA LEU A 318 -19.51 12.94 42.78
C LEU A 318 -19.80 14.12 43.72
N ASP A 319 -19.95 13.82 45.01
CA ASP A 319 -19.79 14.79 46.09
C ASP A 319 -18.37 14.77 46.65
N ASP A 320 -18.07 15.67 47.61
CA ASP A 320 -16.72 15.79 48.18
C ASP A 320 -16.25 14.48 48.86
N ALA A 321 -17.17 13.73 49.46
CA ALA A 321 -16.85 12.45 50.11
C ALA A 321 -16.49 11.37 49.07
N ASP A 322 -17.22 11.29 47.97
CA ASP A 322 -16.94 10.38 46.87
C ASP A 322 -15.63 10.73 46.15
N ALA A 323 -15.32 12.03 45.99
CA ALA A 323 -14.06 12.47 45.43
C ALA A 323 -12.85 12.05 46.28
N MET A 324 -12.97 12.08 47.61
CA MET A 324 -11.94 11.54 48.51
C MET A 324 -11.72 10.03 48.30
N VAL A 325 -12.79 9.27 48.09
CA VAL A 325 -12.71 7.82 47.83
C VAL A 325 -12.05 7.52 46.49
N VAL A 326 -12.41 8.25 45.44
CA VAL A 326 -11.75 8.16 44.12
C VAL A 326 -10.27 8.51 44.23
N ALA A 327 -9.93 9.60 44.94
CA ALA A 327 -8.54 10.01 45.14
C ALA A 327 -7.73 8.94 45.87
N LYS A 328 -8.30 8.32 46.91
CA LYS A 328 -7.67 7.21 47.64
C LYS A 328 -7.42 6.01 46.72
N MET A 329 -8.40 5.61 45.90
CA MET A 329 -8.23 4.53 44.92
C MET A 329 -7.16 4.86 43.89
N CYS A 330 -7.16 6.06 43.32
CA CYS A 330 -6.16 6.50 42.35
C CYS A 330 -4.73 6.45 42.92
N ARG A 331 -4.54 6.91 44.16
CA ARG A 331 -3.24 6.78 44.88
C ARG A 331 -2.84 5.33 45.03
N LYS A 332 -3.78 4.47 45.41
CA LYS A 332 -3.54 3.04 45.66
C LYS A 332 -3.21 2.24 44.40
N LEU A 333 -3.73 2.69 43.26
CA LEU A 333 -3.42 2.18 41.92
C LEU A 333 -2.15 2.83 41.33
N ASP A 334 -1.39 3.59 42.15
CA ASP A 334 -0.17 4.30 41.78
C ASP A 334 -0.32 5.24 40.57
N GLY A 335 -1.54 5.70 40.26
CA GLY A 335 -1.80 6.52 39.08
C GLY A 335 -1.63 5.79 37.75
N VAL A 336 -1.51 4.46 37.74
CA VAL A 336 -1.32 3.68 36.51
C VAL A 336 -2.64 3.68 35.72
N PRO A 337 -2.69 4.27 34.51
CA PRO A 337 -3.90 4.38 33.70
C PRO A 337 -4.66 3.06 33.59
N LEU A 338 -4.02 2.00 33.09
CA LEU A 338 -4.70 0.71 32.92
C LEU A 338 -5.28 0.15 34.23
N ALA A 339 -4.56 0.30 35.35
CA ALA A 339 -5.06 -0.13 36.65
C ALA A 339 -6.28 0.69 37.09
N ILE A 340 -6.28 1.98 36.80
CA ILE A 340 -7.43 2.89 36.99
C ILE A 340 -8.61 2.46 36.10
N GLU A 341 -8.39 2.17 34.81
CA GLU A 341 -9.47 1.74 33.91
C GLU A 341 -10.10 0.43 34.41
N LEU A 342 -9.27 -0.54 34.79
CA LEU A 342 -9.71 -1.83 35.35
C LEU A 342 -10.53 -1.67 36.63
N ALA A 343 -10.13 -0.78 37.53
CA ALA A 343 -10.85 -0.53 38.78
C ALA A 343 -12.13 0.29 38.57
N ALA A 344 -12.07 1.35 37.77
CA ALA A 344 -13.22 2.18 37.42
C ALA A 344 -14.31 1.38 36.69
N GLY A 345 -13.91 0.42 35.85
CA GLY A 345 -14.82 -0.53 35.20
C GLY A 345 -15.65 -1.37 36.18
N ARG A 346 -15.27 -1.48 37.45
CA ARG A 346 -15.99 -2.26 38.48
C ARG A 346 -17.06 -1.46 39.22
N VAL A 347 -17.04 -0.13 39.11
CA VAL A 347 -17.93 0.76 39.86
C VAL A 347 -19.39 0.53 39.51
N ALA A 348 -19.71 0.25 38.25
CA ALA A 348 -21.08 -0.04 37.83
C ALA A 348 -21.67 -1.30 38.51
N SER A 349 -20.83 -2.31 38.80
CA SER A 349 -21.27 -3.58 39.38
C SER A 349 -21.30 -3.60 40.91
N TYR A 350 -20.33 -2.96 41.57
CA TYR A 350 -20.18 -3.03 43.04
C TYR A 350 -20.48 -1.71 43.74
N GLY A 351 -20.54 -0.60 43.02
CA GLY A 351 -20.59 0.75 43.60
C GLY A 351 -19.21 1.24 44.03
N LEU A 352 -19.09 2.57 44.21
CA LEU A 352 -17.80 3.24 44.46
C LEU A 352 -17.14 2.78 45.77
N GLN A 353 -17.89 2.80 46.87
CA GLN A 353 -17.39 2.47 48.22
C GLN A 353 -16.97 1.00 48.34
N GLN A 354 -17.79 0.09 47.81
CA GLN A 354 -17.46 -1.34 47.82
C GLN A 354 -16.27 -1.67 46.92
N THR A 355 -16.14 -0.99 45.77
CA THR A 355 -14.97 -1.14 44.90
C THR A 355 -13.69 -0.73 45.64
N ALA A 356 -13.72 0.38 46.39
CA ALA A 356 -12.60 0.82 47.20
C ALA A 356 -12.24 -0.18 48.31
N ALA A 357 -13.24 -0.74 49.00
CA ALA A 357 -13.05 -1.74 50.05
C ALA A 357 -12.46 -3.06 49.50
N LEU A 358 -12.97 -3.56 48.38
CA LEU A 358 -12.47 -4.79 47.73
C LEU A 358 -11.04 -4.62 47.21
N LEU A 359 -10.72 -3.45 46.67
CA LEU A 359 -9.36 -3.09 46.26
C LEU A 359 -8.43 -3.06 47.48
N GLU A 360 -8.91 -2.57 48.62
CA GLU A 360 -8.17 -2.50 49.88
C GLU A 360 -7.87 -3.87 50.48
N GLU A 361 -8.83 -4.79 50.49
CA GLU A 361 -8.65 -6.13 51.03
C GLU A 361 -7.69 -6.99 50.18
N ARG A 362 -7.90 -7.03 48.86
CA ARG A 362 -7.17 -7.94 47.94
C ARG A 362 -5.74 -7.50 47.62
N LEU A 363 -5.50 -6.19 47.44
CA LEU A 363 -4.13 -5.70 47.23
C LEU A 363 -3.25 -5.94 48.47
N THR A 364 -3.85 -5.93 49.66
CA THR A 364 -3.13 -6.18 50.93
C THR A 364 -2.83 -7.67 51.13
N LEU A 365 -3.71 -8.57 50.67
CA LEU A 365 -3.55 -10.03 50.78
C LEU A 365 -2.62 -10.62 49.70
N LEU A 366 -2.56 -10.04 48.49
CA LEU A 366 -1.75 -10.52 47.36
C LEU A 366 -0.33 -9.91 47.31
N TRP A 367 0.10 -9.22 48.38
CA TRP A 367 1.45 -8.67 48.50
C TRP A 367 2.60 -9.67 48.82
N PRO A 368 2.50 -11.02 48.77
CA PRO A 368 3.69 -11.86 48.75
C PRO A 368 4.13 -12.16 47.30
N GLY A 369 4.49 -11.13 46.52
CA GLY A 369 5.04 -11.27 45.17
C GLY A 369 6.58 -11.34 45.13
N LYS A 370 7.15 -12.04 44.13
CA LYS A 370 8.60 -12.24 43.87
C LYS A 370 9.44 -11.01 44.26
N ARG A 371 10.45 -11.23 45.12
CA ARG A 371 11.22 -10.19 45.84
C ARG A 371 11.97 -9.18 44.96
N THR A 372 12.04 -9.36 43.64
CA THR A 372 12.91 -8.61 42.71
C THR A 372 12.22 -7.62 41.76
N ALA A 373 10.89 -7.61 41.64
CA ALA A 373 10.19 -6.68 40.75
C ALA A 373 9.92 -5.29 41.41
N PRO A 374 9.99 -4.17 40.67
CA PRO A 374 9.66 -2.83 41.19
C PRO A 374 8.22 -2.75 41.75
N PRO A 375 7.95 -1.98 42.82
CA PRO A 375 6.64 -1.92 43.48
C PRO A 375 5.44 -1.70 42.53
N ARG A 376 5.62 -0.90 41.49
CA ARG A 376 4.55 -0.51 40.55
C ARG A 376 4.18 -1.60 39.52
N GLN A 377 5.13 -2.47 39.16
CA GLN A 377 4.83 -3.67 38.35
C GLN A 377 4.01 -4.67 39.17
N LYS A 378 4.23 -4.70 40.50
CA LYS A 378 3.38 -5.46 41.43
C LYS A 378 1.98 -4.87 41.49
N THR A 379 1.81 -3.55 41.44
CA THR A 379 0.49 -2.90 41.45
C THR A 379 -0.35 -3.27 40.23
N LEU A 380 0.19 -3.23 39.01
CA LEU A 380 -0.58 -3.64 37.82
C LEU A 380 -0.85 -5.16 37.81
N GLN A 381 0.14 -5.99 38.13
CA GLN A 381 -0.05 -7.44 38.23
C GLN A 381 -1.11 -7.77 39.28
N ALA A 382 -1.04 -7.18 40.47
CA ALA A 382 -2.02 -7.37 41.53
C ALA A 382 -3.41 -6.83 41.16
N THR A 383 -3.48 -5.75 40.37
CA THR A 383 -4.74 -5.23 39.83
C THR A 383 -5.33 -6.18 38.78
N LEU A 384 -4.50 -6.83 37.96
CA LEU A 384 -4.91 -7.87 37.02
C LEU A 384 -5.35 -9.13 37.78
N ASP A 385 -4.59 -9.60 38.78
CA ASP A 385 -4.96 -10.72 39.66
C ASP A 385 -6.29 -10.47 40.37
N TRP A 386 -6.50 -9.25 40.88
CA TRP A 386 -7.76 -8.82 41.46
C TRP A 386 -8.89 -8.79 40.43
N SER A 387 -8.67 -8.12 39.29
CA SER A 387 -9.67 -7.98 38.23
C SER A 387 -10.08 -9.33 37.64
N PHE A 388 -9.13 -10.24 37.51
CA PHE A 388 -9.32 -11.64 37.11
C PHE A 388 -10.03 -12.44 38.22
N GLY A 389 -9.64 -12.24 39.48
CA GLY A 389 -10.29 -12.83 40.66
C GLY A 389 -11.76 -12.43 40.83
N LEU A 390 -12.17 -11.28 40.29
CA LEU A 390 -13.58 -10.84 40.28
C LEU A 390 -14.39 -11.38 39.09
N LEU A 391 -13.73 -11.98 38.09
CA LEU A 391 -14.43 -12.63 37.00
C LEU A 391 -15.07 -13.93 37.48
N SER A 392 -16.24 -14.25 36.93
CA SER A 392 -16.83 -15.58 37.07
C SER A 392 -15.89 -16.62 36.46
N GLU A 393 -16.01 -17.88 36.89
CA GLU A 393 -15.20 -18.98 36.33
C GLU A 393 -15.30 -19.04 34.79
N PHE A 394 -16.51 -18.81 34.28
CA PHE A 394 -16.77 -18.77 32.84
C PHE A 394 -16.10 -17.57 32.14
N GLU A 395 -16.15 -16.38 32.73
CA GLU A 395 -15.48 -15.20 32.18
C GLU A 395 -13.95 -15.35 32.17
N ARG A 396 -13.37 -16.00 33.18
CA ARG A 396 -11.94 -16.33 33.23
C ARG A 396 -11.56 -17.26 32.10
N LEU A 397 -12.34 -18.32 31.90
CA LEU A 397 -12.16 -19.27 30.80
C LEU A 397 -12.19 -18.53 29.45
N VAL A 398 -13.21 -17.71 29.20
CA VAL A 398 -13.34 -16.93 27.95
C VAL A 398 -12.16 -16.00 27.75
N LEU A 399 -11.72 -15.27 28.80
CA LEU A 399 -10.56 -14.39 28.70
C LEU A 399 -9.27 -15.14 28.32
N CYS A 400 -9.00 -16.29 28.96
CA CYS A 400 -7.84 -17.13 28.63
C CYS A 400 -7.90 -17.62 27.19
N ARG A 401 -9.07 -18.05 26.72
CA ARG A 401 -9.25 -18.52 25.33
C ARG A 401 -9.07 -17.40 24.31
N LEU A 402 -9.51 -16.18 24.61
CA LEU A 402 -9.32 -15.02 23.71
C LEU A 402 -7.83 -14.67 23.52
N ALA A 403 -6.93 -15.10 24.41
CA ALA A 403 -5.50 -14.81 24.28
C ALA A 403 -4.84 -15.44 23.03
N VAL A 404 -5.51 -16.40 22.37
CA VAL A 404 -5.09 -16.97 21.08
C VAL A 404 -5.04 -15.92 19.97
N PHE A 405 -5.88 -14.88 20.05
CA PHE A 405 -5.88 -13.80 19.06
C PHE A 405 -4.65 -12.92 19.21
N VAL A 406 -4.09 -12.50 18.07
CA VAL A 406 -3.02 -11.50 17.98
C VAL A 406 -3.59 -10.24 17.36
N GLY A 407 -3.56 -9.14 18.10
CA GLY A 407 -4.16 -7.88 17.66
C GLY A 407 -5.69 -7.90 17.70
N HIS A 408 -6.33 -7.39 16.65
CA HIS A 408 -7.78 -7.21 16.62
C HIS A 408 -8.51 -8.44 16.07
N PHE A 409 -9.70 -8.70 16.60
CA PHE A 409 -10.60 -9.76 16.13
C PHE A 409 -12.06 -9.27 16.08
N SER A 410 -12.91 -9.97 15.31
CA SER A 410 -14.35 -9.70 15.25
C SER A 410 -15.11 -10.58 16.24
N ILE A 411 -16.37 -10.25 16.50
CA ILE A 411 -17.19 -11.08 17.39
C ILE A 411 -17.41 -12.47 16.80
N GLU A 412 -17.59 -12.57 15.49
CA GLU A 412 -17.78 -13.84 14.77
C GLU A 412 -16.57 -14.75 14.93
N ALA A 413 -15.35 -14.18 14.87
CA ALA A 413 -14.12 -14.91 15.11
C ALA A 413 -14.05 -15.44 16.54
N ALA A 414 -14.35 -14.59 17.53
CA ALA A 414 -14.37 -14.98 18.93
C ALA A 414 -15.35 -16.13 19.19
N LEU A 415 -16.57 -16.02 18.68
CA LEU A 415 -17.60 -17.05 18.84
C LEU A 415 -17.20 -18.37 18.16
N ALA A 416 -16.62 -18.32 16.96
CA ALA A 416 -16.19 -19.54 16.28
C ALA A 416 -15.01 -20.26 16.96
N ILE A 417 -14.12 -19.52 17.62
CA ILE A 417 -12.86 -20.07 18.17
C ILE A 417 -12.99 -20.43 19.65
N VAL A 418 -13.66 -19.59 20.45
CA VAL A 418 -13.70 -19.70 21.92
C VAL A 418 -14.80 -20.65 22.41
N THR A 419 -15.85 -20.89 21.62
CA THR A 419 -16.92 -21.83 21.97
C THR A 419 -16.43 -23.26 21.96
N SER A 420 -17.15 -24.18 22.60
CA SER A 420 -16.90 -25.63 22.53
C SER A 420 -18.21 -26.39 22.76
N PRO A 421 -18.27 -27.71 22.57
CA PRO A 421 -19.50 -28.47 22.87
C PRO A 421 -20.01 -28.30 24.31
N ALA A 422 -19.13 -27.88 25.23
CA ALA A 422 -19.46 -27.57 26.62
C ALA A 422 -19.68 -26.06 26.90
N VAL A 423 -19.46 -25.19 25.92
CA VAL A 423 -19.47 -23.72 26.05
C VAL A 423 -20.31 -23.11 24.93
N ASP A 424 -21.53 -22.67 25.29
CA ASP A 424 -22.52 -22.12 24.38
C ASP A 424 -22.17 -20.73 23.82
N GLU A 425 -22.60 -20.44 22.59
CA GLU A 425 -22.32 -19.19 21.87
C GLU A 425 -22.92 -17.96 22.55
N ALA A 426 -24.17 -18.05 23.03
CA ALA A 426 -24.82 -16.92 23.69
C ALA A 426 -24.14 -16.57 25.02
N LEU A 427 -23.62 -17.58 25.73
CA LEU A 427 -22.84 -17.37 26.94
C LEU A 427 -21.50 -16.68 26.63
N VAL A 428 -20.78 -17.10 25.58
CA VAL A 428 -19.52 -16.45 25.18
C VAL A 428 -19.75 -15.00 24.77
N PHE A 429 -20.80 -14.70 24.00
CA PHE A 429 -21.16 -13.33 23.65
C PHE A 429 -21.39 -12.47 24.90
N GLY A 430 -22.22 -12.94 25.83
CA GLY A 430 -22.47 -12.24 27.09
C GLY A 430 -21.21 -12.08 27.95
N ALA A 431 -20.30 -13.06 27.92
CA ALA A 431 -19.01 -12.96 28.61
C ALA A 431 -18.09 -11.91 27.97
N ILE A 432 -18.05 -11.79 26.64
CA ILE A 432 -17.25 -10.75 25.95
C ILE A 432 -17.79 -9.36 26.29
N ASP A 433 -19.11 -9.15 26.22
CA ASP A 433 -19.74 -7.88 26.62
C ASP A 433 -19.42 -7.53 28.09
N SER A 434 -19.50 -8.53 28.97
CA SER A 434 -19.12 -8.39 30.38
C SER A 434 -17.64 -8.03 30.53
N LEU A 435 -16.74 -8.69 29.81
CA LEU A 435 -15.30 -8.42 29.82
C LEU A 435 -14.97 -7.03 29.28
N VAL A 436 -15.72 -6.53 28.30
CA VAL A 436 -15.61 -5.15 27.78
C VAL A 436 -16.06 -4.14 28.82
N ALA A 437 -17.23 -4.35 29.44
CA ALA A 437 -17.71 -3.50 30.54
C ALA A 437 -16.71 -3.46 31.72
N LYS A 438 -16.01 -4.58 31.95
CA LYS A 438 -14.98 -4.76 32.98
C LYS A 438 -13.57 -4.34 32.54
N SER A 439 -13.42 -3.75 31.35
CA SER A 439 -12.16 -3.28 30.76
C SER A 439 -11.05 -4.35 30.62
N MET A 440 -11.43 -5.64 30.59
CA MET A 440 -10.51 -6.75 30.31
C MET A 440 -10.29 -6.96 28.80
N VAL A 441 -11.27 -6.55 27.99
CA VAL A 441 -11.21 -6.55 26.52
C VAL A 441 -11.52 -5.14 26.03
N ALA A 442 -10.72 -4.63 25.09
CA ALA A 442 -10.98 -3.34 24.46
C ALA A 442 -11.89 -3.54 23.24
N ALA A 443 -12.93 -2.71 23.11
CA ALA A 443 -13.81 -2.66 21.94
C ALA A 443 -13.70 -1.31 21.24
N ARG A 444 -13.65 -1.31 19.90
CA ARG A 444 -13.59 -0.10 19.08
C ARG A 444 -14.50 -0.22 17.85
N PRO A 445 -15.24 0.85 17.49
CA PRO A 445 -15.97 0.90 16.23
C PRO A 445 -15.01 0.85 15.03
N ALA A 446 -15.34 0.03 14.03
CA ALA A 446 -14.68 -0.04 12.74
C ALA A 446 -15.75 -0.07 11.63
N GLY A 447 -16.08 1.12 11.11
CA GLY A 447 -17.21 1.30 10.20
C GLY A 447 -18.53 0.92 10.88
N ALA A 448 -19.29 0.01 10.28
CA ALA A 448 -20.54 -0.51 10.83
C ALA A 448 -20.37 -1.68 11.82
N THR A 449 -19.13 -2.10 12.10
CA THR A 449 -18.83 -3.27 12.94
C THR A 449 -18.02 -2.88 14.18
N MET A 450 -18.00 -3.75 15.20
CA MET A 450 -17.14 -3.61 16.37
C MET A 450 -15.92 -4.52 16.24
N ARG A 451 -14.75 -4.01 16.64
CA ARG A 451 -13.50 -4.77 16.72
C ARG A 451 -13.07 -4.87 18.16
N TYR A 452 -12.63 -6.05 18.54
CA TYR A 452 -12.19 -6.38 19.88
C TYR A 452 -10.69 -6.65 19.88
N ARG A 453 -10.03 -6.38 21.01
CA ARG A 453 -8.60 -6.67 21.21
C ARG A 453 -8.33 -6.89 22.69
N LEU A 454 -7.49 -7.86 23.03
CA LEU A 454 -6.84 -7.87 24.35
C LEU A 454 -5.68 -6.90 24.33
N LEU A 455 -5.63 -6.01 25.32
CA LEU A 455 -4.45 -5.18 25.54
C LEU A 455 -3.24 -6.07 25.79
N ASP A 456 -2.06 -5.68 25.31
CA ASP A 456 -0.88 -6.55 25.26
C ASP A 456 -0.49 -7.07 26.66
N THR A 457 -0.66 -6.23 27.69
CA THR A 457 -0.47 -6.61 29.09
C THR A 457 -1.48 -7.63 29.59
N THR A 458 -2.75 -7.51 29.19
CA THR A 458 -3.82 -8.44 29.57
C THR A 458 -3.68 -9.76 28.84
N ARG A 459 -3.30 -9.72 27.56
CA ARG A 459 -2.99 -10.93 26.77
C ARG A 459 -1.80 -11.68 27.35
N ALA A 460 -0.70 -10.99 27.64
CA ALA A 460 0.49 -11.60 28.24
C ALA A 460 0.17 -12.21 29.62
N TYR A 461 -0.67 -11.55 30.42
CA TYR A 461 -1.16 -12.10 31.68
C TYR A 461 -1.97 -13.39 31.46
N ALA A 462 -2.93 -13.37 30.53
CA ALA A 462 -3.77 -14.52 30.22
C ALA A 462 -2.96 -15.73 29.69
N LEU A 463 -1.90 -15.49 28.90
CA LEU A 463 -1.00 -16.53 28.40
C LEU A 463 -0.08 -17.13 29.48
N GLN A 464 0.12 -16.45 30.61
CA GLN A 464 0.92 -16.96 31.74
C GLN A 464 0.12 -17.82 32.72
N LEU A 465 -1.22 -17.79 32.61
CA LEU A 465 -2.08 -18.65 33.43
C LEU A 465 -1.97 -20.10 32.93
N GLU A 466 -1.84 -21.05 33.85
CA GLU A 466 -1.76 -22.47 33.49
C GLU A 466 -3.05 -22.92 32.80
N VAL A 467 -2.98 -23.07 31.47
CA VAL A 467 -3.98 -23.76 30.65
C VAL A 467 -3.37 -25.10 30.25
N HIS A 468 -4.18 -26.16 30.17
CA HIS A 468 -3.68 -27.45 29.70
C HIS A 468 -3.22 -27.36 28.25
N ASP A 469 -2.01 -27.87 27.95
CA ASP A 469 -1.40 -27.83 26.61
C ASP A 469 -2.33 -28.36 25.51
N ALA A 470 -3.15 -29.38 25.82
CA ALA A 470 -4.13 -29.94 24.89
C ALA A 470 -5.24 -28.95 24.51
N GLU A 471 -5.71 -28.13 25.45
CA GLU A 471 -6.73 -27.10 25.18
C GLU A 471 -6.14 -25.95 24.34
N LEU A 472 -4.89 -25.55 24.62
CA LEU A 472 -4.18 -24.56 23.82
C LEU A 472 -3.99 -25.03 22.37
N ALA A 473 -3.61 -26.29 22.17
CA ALA A 473 -3.48 -26.88 20.83
C ALA A 473 -4.83 -26.95 20.09
N GLU A 474 -5.93 -27.29 20.78
CA GLU A 474 -7.26 -27.30 20.19
C GLU A 474 -7.72 -25.89 19.78
N LEU A 475 -7.51 -24.88 20.64
CA LEU A 475 -7.83 -23.49 20.35
C LEU A 475 -7.02 -22.94 19.17
N ALA A 476 -5.72 -23.22 19.12
CA ALA A 476 -4.87 -22.81 18.01
C ALA A 476 -5.28 -23.49 16.68
N ALA A 477 -5.70 -24.77 16.72
CA ALA A 477 -6.26 -25.45 15.56
C ALA A 477 -7.57 -24.82 15.07
N ARG A 478 -8.47 -24.44 15.99
CA ARG A 478 -9.72 -23.72 15.66
C ARG A 478 -9.45 -22.34 15.10
N HIS A 479 -8.49 -21.62 15.68
CA HIS A 479 -8.04 -20.31 15.21
C HIS A 479 -7.51 -20.38 13.78
N ALA A 480 -6.58 -21.30 13.51
CA ALA A 480 -6.07 -21.52 12.16
C ALA A 480 -7.16 -21.96 11.17
N THR A 481 -8.12 -22.79 11.60
CA THR A 481 -9.25 -23.23 10.76
C THR A 481 -10.19 -22.08 10.42
N TYR A 482 -10.49 -21.21 11.39
CA TYR A 482 -11.33 -20.03 11.18
C TYR A 482 -10.67 -19.07 10.18
N TYR A 483 -9.39 -18.74 10.37
CA TYR A 483 -8.70 -17.82 9.47
C TYR A 483 -8.42 -18.40 8.08
N LEU A 484 -8.31 -19.73 7.97
CA LEU A 484 -8.35 -20.41 6.67
C LEU A 484 -9.71 -20.17 5.98
N ARG A 485 -10.83 -20.42 6.68
CA ARG A 485 -12.16 -20.22 6.10
C ARG A 485 -12.42 -18.75 5.76
N TRP A 486 -11.97 -17.84 6.61
CA TRP A 486 -12.03 -16.41 6.36
C TRP A 486 -11.26 -16.03 5.09
N LEU A 487 -10.07 -16.58 4.85
CA LEU A 487 -9.32 -16.37 3.60
C LEU A 487 -10.01 -17.02 2.40
N GLU A 488 -10.59 -18.20 2.54
CA GLU A 488 -11.35 -18.87 1.48
C GLU A 488 -12.61 -18.08 1.10
N GLU A 489 -13.29 -17.44 2.07
CA GLU A 489 -14.49 -16.61 1.87
C GLU A 489 -14.16 -15.21 1.34
N THR A 490 -13.11 -14.54 1.86
CA THR A 490 -12.78 -13.15 1.52
C THR A 490 -11.70 -13.00 0.43
N GLY A 491 -10.94 -14.06 0.14
CA GLY A 491 -9.83 -14.03 -0.82
C GLY A 491 -10.27 -13.72 -2.25
N THR A 492 -11.50 -14.06 -2.63
CA THR A 492 -12.10 -13.74 -3.93
C THR A 492 -12.47 -12.26 -4.04
N GLU A 493 -12.95 -11.67 -2.94
CA GLU A 493 -13.31 -10.25 -2.81
C GLU A 493 -12.07 -9.36 -2.63
N TRP A 494 -10.91 -9.93 -2.37
CA TRP A 494 -9.70 -9.17 -2.08
C TRP A 494 -9.25 -8.28 -3.26
N SER A 495 -9.40 -8.81 -4.48
CA SER A 495 -9.23 -8.06 -5.72
C SER A 495 -10.30 -6.98 -5.96
N THR A 496 -11.40 -7.00 -5.17
CA THR A 496 -12.54 -6.10 -5.29
C THR A 496 -12.58 -4.96 -4.26
N LEU A 497 -11.64 -4.88 -3.30
CA LEU A 497 -11.65 -3.87 -2.21
C LEU A 497 -11.11 -2.50 -2.66
N SER A 498 -11.97 -1.47 -2.74
CA SER A 498 -11.65 -0.16 -3.33
C SER A 498 -10.74 0.74 -2.51
N SER A 499 -10.88 0.70 -1.18
CA SER A 499 -10.48 1.84 -0.34
C SER A 499 -9.43 1.46 0.70
N ALA A 500 -8.55 2.41 1.02
CA ALA A 500 -7.57 2.28 2.09
C ALA A 500 -8.22 1.88 3.44
N ALA A 501 -9.44 2.35 3.70
CA ALA A 501 -10.22 1.99 4.90
C ALA A 501 -10.69 0.52 4.89
N GLN A 502 -11.10 0.00 3.74
CA GLN A 502 -11.41 -1.43 3.58
C GLN A 502 -10.14 -2.28 3.71
N ARG A 503 -9.04 -1.89 3.05
CA ARG A 503 -7.74 -2.58 3.16
C ARG A 503 -7.23 -2.61 4.61
N ALA A 504 -7.36 -1.52 5.36
CA ALA A 504 -7.00 -1.45 6.78
C ALA A 504 -7.77 -2.46 7.66
N LEU A 505 -9.04 -2.71 7.33
CA LEU A 505 -9.88 -3.69 8.04
C LEU A 505 -9.42 -5.13 7.80
N HIS A 506 -8.95 -5.44 6.58
CA HIS A 506 -8.40 -6.75 6.23
C HIS A 506 -6.95 -6.94 6.69
N LEU A 507 -6.14 -5.87 6.71
CA LEU A 507 -4.79 -5.85 7.29
C LEU A 507 -4.79 -6.28 8.75
N ALA A 508 -5.80 -5.87 9.52
CA ALA A 508 -5.94 -6.27 10.92
C ALA A 508 -6.13 -7.79 11.10
N GLY A 509 -6.72 -8.48 10.12
CA GLY A 509 -6.89 -9.94 10.11
C GLY A 509 -5.59 -10.70 9.81
N LEU A 510 -4.66 -10.11 9.05
CA LEU A 510 -3.41 -10.77 8.64
C LEU A 510 -2.48 -11.06 9.82
N ALA A 511 -2.50 -10.26 10.90
CA ALA A 511 -1.74 -10.57 12.12
C ALA A 511 -2.14 -11.93 12.71
N ASN A 512 -3.43 -12.27 12.66
CA ASN A 512 -3.91 -13.57 13.10
C ASN A 512 -3.58 -14.68 12.10
N VAL A 513 -3.62 -14.40 10.78
CA VAL A 513 -3.17 -15.37 9.76
C VAL A 513 -1.70 -15.74 9.97
N ARG A 514 -0.83 -14.76 10.26
CA ARG A 514 0.58 -14.97 10.58
C ARG A 514 0.77 -15.85 11.80
N ALA A 515 0.09 -15.52 12.90
CA ALA A 515 0.14 -16.32 14.12
C ALA A 515 -0.33 -17.77 13.89
N ALA A 516 -1.37 -17.96 13.07
CA ALA A 516 -1.87 -19.26 12.70
C ALA A 516 -0.87 -20.05 11.82
N LEU A 517 -0.19 -19.40 10.87
CA LEU A 517 0.86 -20.02 10.05
C LEU A 517 2.08 -20.42 10.90
N GLU A 518 2.53 -19.53 11.79
CA GLU A 518 3.61 -19.80 12.74
C GLU A 518 3.30 -21.00 13.64
N TRP A 519 2.08 -21.05 14.20
CA TRP A 519 1.65 -22.21 14.98
C TRP A 519 1.59 -23.48 14.14
N CYS A 520 1.01 -23.43 12.93
CA CYS A 520 0.86 -24.61 12.08
C CYS A 520 2.21 -25.26 11.72
N PHE A 521 3.24 -24.45 11.44
CA PHE A 521 4.59 -24.92 11.08
C PHE A 521 5.54 -25.03 12.29
N GLY A 522 5.07 -24.66 13.49
CA GLY A 522 5.84 -24.72 14.72
C GLY A 522 5.80 -26.10 15.43
N PRO A 523 6.54 -26.26 16.53
CA PRO A 523 6.54 -27.50 17.32
C PRO A 523 5.14 -27.83 17.86
N GLY A 524 4.63 -29.03 17.56
CA GLY A 524 3.28 -29.45 17.97
C GLY A 524 2.13 -28.83 17.16
N GLY A 525 2.46 -28.14 16.06
CA GLY A 525 1.51 -27.58 15.11
C GLY A 525 0.84 -28.60 14.20
N ASN A 526 -0.06 -28.11 13.34
CA ASN A 526 -0.73 -28.92 12.33
C ASN A 526 -0.25 -28.54 10.92
N THR A 527 0.77 -29.23 10.43
CA THR A 527 1.39 -29.00 9.11
C THR A 527 0.38 -29.05 7.96
N ARG A 528 -0.56 -30.01 7.99
CA ARG A 528 -1.57 -30.16 6.92
C ARG A 528 -2.51 -28.95 6.86
N LEU A 529 -2.88 -28.41 8.02
CA LEU A 529 -3.65 -27.17 8.09
C LEU A 529 -2.81 -25.97 7.64
N GLY A 530 -1.52 -25.93 8.00
CA GLY A 530 -0.55 -24.93 7.56
C GLY A 530 -0.41 -24.84 6.04
N ILE A 531 -0.35 -25.99 5.35
CA ILE A 531 -0.30 -26.06 3.88
C ILE A 531 -1.54 -25.42 3.26
N ARG A 532 -2.75 -25.77 3.74
CA ARG A 532 -4.00 -25.19 3.26
C ARG A 532 -4.07 -23.68 3.54
N LEU A 533 -3.66 -23.27 4.73
CA LEU A 533 -3.65 -21.86 5.14
C LEU A 533 -2.68 -21.04 4.30
N ALA A 534 -1.47 -21.53 4.05
CA ALA A 534 -0.49 -20.89 3.16
C ALA A 534 -1.02 -20.79 1.72
N THR A 535 -1.71 -21.83 1.24
CA THR A 535 -2.35 -21.85 -0.09
C THR A 535 -3.43 -20.77 -0.21
N ALA A 536 -4.27 -20.62 0.82
CA ALA A 536 -5.32 -19.60 0.84
C ALA A 536 -4.77 -18.18 1.06
N ALA A 537 -3.67 -18.03 1.80
CA ALA A 537 -3.03 -16.74 2.05
C ALA A 537 -2.26 -16.22 0.81
N ALA A 538 -1.72 -17.10 -0.02
CA ALA A 538 -0.84 -16.71 -1.12
C ALA A 538 -1.45 -15.68 -2.10
N PRO A 539 -2.69 -15.84 -2.62
CA PRO A 539 -3.31 -14.83 -3.49
C PRO A 539 -3.47 -13.47 -2.83
N VAL A 540 -3.77 -13.45 -1.52
CA VAL A 540 -3.92 -12.21 -0.73
C VAL A 540 -2.57 -11.52 -0.57
N LEU A 541 -1.52 -12.27 -0.22
CA LEU A 541 -0.17 -11.75 -0.09
C LEU A 541 0.36 -11.20 -1.42
N LEU A 542 0.12 -11.90 -2.53
CA LEU A 542 0.47 -11.42 -3.89
C LEU A 542 -0.29 -10.14 -4.24
N SER A 543 -1.60 -10.10 -3.96
CA SER A 543 -2.43 -8.92 -4.24
C SER A 543 -2.04 -7.69 -3.40
N MET A 544 -1.43 -7.93 -2.24
CA MET A 544 -0.83 -6.90 -1.38
C MET A 544 0.60 -6.51 -1.76
N SER A 545 1.20 -7.14 -2.79
CA SER A 545 2.63 -7.05 -3.06
C SER A 545 3.54 -7.47 -1.87
N LEU A 546 3.05 -8.32 -0.95
CA LEU A 546 3.82 -8.92 0.15
C LEU A 546 4.60 -10.15 -0.32
N LEU A 547 5.47 -9.95 -1.32
CA LEU A 547 6.11 -11.03 -2.08
C LEU A 547 7.08 -11.88 -1.24
N THR A 548 7.85 -11.28 -0.34
CA THR A 548 8.76 -12.04 0.55
C THR A 548 7.99 -12.91 1.54
N GLU A 549 6.88 -12.42 2.09
CA GLU A 549 6.02 -13.20 2.99
C GLU A 549 5.35 -14.36 2.23
N CYS A 550 4.86 -14.10 1.01
CA CYS A 550 4.33 -15.14 0.14
C CYS A 550 5.39 -16.22 -0.12
N ARG A 551 6.60 -15.83 -0.56
CA ARG A 551 7.73 -16.74 -0.80
C ARG A 551 8.04 -17.61 0.42
N ARG A 552 8.13 -17.01 1.62
CA ARG A 552 8.43 -17.74 2.87
C ARG A 552 7.41 -18.84 3.13
N TRP A 553 6.13 -18.47 3.16
CA TRP A 553 5.06 -19.42 3.52
C TRP A 553 4.83 -20.46 2.43
N THR A 554 4.94 -20.10 1.15
CA THR A 554 4.85 -21.08 0.07
C THR A 554 6.03 -22.06 0.10
N ALA A 555 7.25 -21.59 0.37
CA ALA A 555 8.42 -22.45 0.48
C ALA A 555 8.30 -23.42 1.66
N GLN A 556 7.88 -22.94 2.84
CA GLN A 556 7.64 -23.81 3.99
C GLN A 556 6.54 -24.83 3.73
N ALA A 557 5.42 -24.43 3.12
CA ALA A 557 4.33 -25.33 2.78
C ALA A 557 4.76 -26.42 1.79
N ILE A 558 5.51 -26.07 0.73
CA ILE A 558 6.04 -27.00 -0.26
C ILE A 558 7.00 -28.01 0.38
N LEU A 559 7.93 -27.54 1.22
CA LEU A 559 8.90 -28.42 1.92
C LEU A 559 8.21 -29.40 2.88
N ALA A 560 7.06 -29.02 3.43
CA ALA A 560 6.33 -29.80 4.41
C ALA A 560 5.31 -30.78 3.81
N GLN A 561 5.24 -30.91 2.47
CA GLN A 561 4.34 -31.86 1.81
C GLN A 561 4.87 -33.30 1.91
N ASP A 562 4.31 -34.08 2.82
CA ASP A 562 4.60 -35.52 2.92
C ASP A 562 3.77 -36.32 1.91
N GLY A 563 4.35 -36.61 0.74
CA GLY A 563 3.84 -37.62 -0.21
C GLY A 563 2.57 -37.25 -1.00
N THR A 564 1.90 -36.14 -0.68
CA THR A 564 0.73 -35.61 -1.40
C THR A 564 1.15 -34.69 -2.55
N HIS A 565 1.82 -35.29 -3.54
CA HIS A 565 2.24 -34.59 -4.76
C HIS A 565 1.14 -34.62 -5.81
N GLY A 566 1.05 -33.59 -6.65
CA GLY A 566 0.11 -33.48 -7.77
C GLY A 566 -1.27 -32.89 -7.43
N GLY A 567 -1.45 -32.37 -6.22
CA GLY A 567 -2.72 -31.78 -5.76
C GLY A 567 -2.92 -30.31 -6.19
N PRO A 568 -4.16 -29.78 -6.07
CA PRO A 568 -4.46 -28.36 -6.30
C PRO A 568 -3.65 -27.42 -5.40
N ASP A 569 -3.37 -27.83 -4.16
CA ASP A 569 -2.61 -27.01 -3.21
C ASP A 569 -1.15 -26.87 -3.65
N GLU A 570 -0.49 -27.97 -4.05
CA GLU A 570 0.88 -27.91 -4.60
C GLU A 570 0.93 -27.00 -5.83
N MET A 571 -0.03 -27.17 -6.76
CA MET A 571 -0.12 -26.33 -7.95
C MET A 571 -0.16 -24.84 -7.58
N ARG A 572 -1.09 -24.43 -6.71
CA ARG A 572 -1.25 -23.02 -6.31
C ARG A 572 -0.03 -22.49 -5.54
N LEU A 573 0.55 -23.28 -4.65
CA LEU A 573 1.76 -22.92 -3.92
C LEU A 573 2.95 -22.73 -4.87
N GLN A 574 3.13 -23.62 -5.85
CA GLN A 574 4.18 -23.53 -6.85
C GLN A 574 3.99 -22.31 -7.77
N ALA A 575 2.74 -22.03 -8.20
CA ALA A 575 2.43 -20.83 -8.97
C ALA A 575 2.78 -19.56 -8.17
N ALA A 576 2.31 -19.44 -6.93
CA ALA A 576 2.54 -18.28 -6.10
C ALA A 576 4.01 -18.10 -5.68
N SER A 577 4.71 -19.21 -5.41
CA SER A 577 6.16 -19.24 -5.20
C SER A 577 6.89 -18.74 -6.43
N GLY A 578 6.52 -19.25 -7.62
CA GLY A 578 7.09 -18.83 -8.90
C GLY A 578 6.90 -17.35 -9.21
N VAL A 579 5.70 -16.81 -8.99
CA VAL A 579 5.41 -15.37 -9.12
C VAL A 579 6.24 -14.57 -8.12
N SER A 580 6.25 -14.96 -6.84
CA SER A 580 7.02 -14.25 -5.80
C SER A 580 8.53 -14.24 -6.10
N LEU A 581 9.08 -15.38 -6.53
CA LEU A 581 10.48 -15.53 -6.93
C LEU A 581 10.83 -14.77 -8.21
N MET A 582 9.87 -14.56 -9.11
CA MET A 582 10.08 -13.77 -10.33
C MET A 582 10.22 -12.27 -10.02
N PHE A 583 9.53 -11.77 -9.00
CA PHE A 583 9.56 -10.34 -8.61
C PHE A 583 10.56 -10.02 -7.48
N THR A 584 11.09 -11.04 -6.79
CA THR A 584 12.16 -10.88 -5.77
C THR A 584 13.52 -11.32 -6.34
N ARG A 585 14.65 -10.79 -5.81
CA ARG A 585 16.00 -11.11 -6.36
C ARG A 585 16.37 -12.60 -6.18
N GLY A 586 17.04 -13.17 -7.20
CA GLY A 586 17.92 -14.34 -7.05
C GLY A 586 17.35 -15.74 -7.29
N GLY A 587 16.24 -15.92 -8.02
CA GLY A 587 15.55 -17.20 -8.10
C GLY A 587 15.14 -17.70 -9.48
N GLN A 588 15.79 -17.33 -10.58
CA GLN A 588 15.26 -17.65 -11.92
C GLN A 588 14.99 -19.12 -12.18
N ASP A 589 15.95 -19.98 -11.88
CA ASP A 589 15.76 -21.42 -12.03
C ASP A 589 14.71 -21.94 -11.06
N ALA A 590 14.65 -21.41 -9.84
CA ALA A 590 13.62 -21.78 -8.87
C ALA A 590 12.21 -21.34 -9.32
N ALA A 591 12.07 -20.12 -9.86
CA ALA A 591 10.82 -19.59 -10.39
C ALA A 591 10.36 -20.39 -11.61
N ARG A 592 11.29 -20.66 -12.54
CA ARG A 592 11.03 -21.51 -13.72
C ARG A 592 10.60 -22.91 -13.30
N VAL A 593 11.31 -23.54 -12.37
CA VAL A 593 11.00 -24.89 -11.87
C VAL A 593 9.62 -24.90 -11.21
N ALA A 594 9.33 -23.92 -10.34
CA ALA A 594 8.05 -23.82 -9.66
C ALA A 594 6.88 -23.60 -10.64
N LEU A 595 6.98 -22.63 -11.55
CA LEU A 595 5.95 -22.36 -12.55
C LEU A 595 5.71 -23.55 -13.50
N ASN A 596 6.78 -24.23 -13.96
CA ASN A 596 6.63 -25.42 -14.80
C ASN A 596 6.04 -26.60 -14.02
N ARG A 597 6.41 -26.78 -12.74
CA ARG A 597 5.80 -27.79 -11.88
C ARG A 597 4.30 -27.52 -11.70
N SER A 598 3.93 -26.26 -11.48
CA SER A 598 2.52 -25.86 -11.41
C SER A 598 1.78 -26.17 -12.71
N LEU A 599 2.36 -25.87 -13.87
CA LEU A 599 1.72 -26.14 -15.16
C LEU A 599 1.55 -27.64 -15.39
N ALA A 600 2.57 -28.45 -15.09
CA ALA A 600 2.49 -29.91 -15.23
C ALA A 600 1.34 -30.49 -14.39
N ILE A 601 1.16 -30.03 -13.15
CA ILE A 601 0.04 -30.46 -12.30
C ILE A 601 -1.31 -30.02 -12.89
N ALA A 602 -1.40 -28.80 -13.42
CA ALA A 602 -2.63 -28.29 -14.05
C ALA A 602 -3.00 -29.09 -15.31
N GLU A 603 -2.01 -29.51 -16.10
CA GLU A 603 -2.17 -30.35 -17.28
C GLU A 603 -2.61 -31.78 -16.91
N GLU A 604 -1.94 -32.41 -15.95
CA GLU A 604 -2.28 -33.75 -15.45
C GLU A 604 -3.72 -33.83 -14.92
N ARG A 605 -4.21 -32.73 -14.32
CA ARG A 605 -5.57 -32.64 -13.79
C ARG A 605 -6.63 -32.28 -14.84
N GLY A 606 -6.22 -31.87 -16.04
CA GLY A 606 -7.13 -31.56 -17.16
C GLY A 606 -8.09 -30.39 -16.90
N ASN A 607 -7.80 -29.49 -15.95
CA ASN A 607 -8.64 -28.35 -15.64
C ASN A 607 -8.19 -27.10 -16.41
N ALA A 608 -9.05 -26.58 -17.29
CA ALA A 608 -8.74 -25.45 -18.15
C ALA A 608 -8.50 -24.14 -17.37
N LEU A 609 -9.27 -23.88 -16.30
CA LEU A 609 -9.07 -22.70 -15.46
C LEU A 609 -7.70 -22.76 -14.78
N ASP A 610 -7.38 -23.88 -14.14
CA ASP A 610 -6.08 -24.11 -13.47
C ASP A 610 -4.91 -23.87 -14.44
N GLN A 611 -5.01 -24.31 -15.70
CA GLN A 611 -3.99 -24.04 -16.72
C GLN A 611 -3.86 -22.54 -17.02
N LEU A 612 -4.97 -21.82 -17.20
CA LEU A 612 -4.95 -20.37 -17.44
C LEU A 612 -4.31 -19.58 -16.30
N GLN A 613 -4.48 -20.03 -15.04
CA GLN A 613 -3.86 -19.38 -13.87
C GLN A 613 -2.33 -19.40 -13.91
N VAL A 614 -1.73 -20.38 -14.61
CA VAL A 614 -0.27 -20.57 -14.67
C VAL A 614 0.33 -20.05 -15.98
N LEU A 615 -0.44 -20.07 -17.08
CA LEU A 615 0.04 -19.64 -18.40
C LEU A 615 0.40 -18.15 -18.44
N GLY A 616 -0.36 -17.29 -17.74
CA GLY A 616 -0.02 -15.88 -17.60
C GLY A 616 1.34 -15.66 -16.91
N PRO A 617 1.54 -16.18 -15.68
CA PRO A 617 2.83 -16.13 -15.01
C PRO A 617 4.01 -16.67 -15.83
N LEU A 618 3.84 -17.78 -16.55
CA LEU A 618 4.88 -18.33 -17.43
C LEU A 618 5.19 -17.43 -18.61
N GLN A 619 4.17 -16.86 -19.26
CA GLN A 619 4.35 -15.88 -20.32
C GLN A 619 5.16 -14.68 -19.81
N MET A 620 4.80 -14.15 -18.64
CA MET A 620 5.50 -13.02 -18.01
C MET A 620 6.95 -13.38 -17.61
N PHE A 621 7.17 -14.58 -17.09
CA PHE A 621 8.51 -15.07 -16.78
C PHE A 621 9.39 -15.08 -18.02
N HIS A 622 8.88 -15.59 -19.14
CA HIS A 622 9.64 -15.62 -20.40
C HIS A 622 9.86 -14.23 -21.00
N LEU A 623 8.89 -13.31 -20.90
CA LEU A 623 9.10 -11.92 -21.28
C LEU A 623 10.23 -11.27 -20.48
N ARG A 624 10.26 -11.52 -19.16
CA ARG A 624 11.27 -10.94 -18.27
C ARG A 624 12.65 -11.57 -18.42
N THR A 625 12.75 -12.81 -18.87
CA THR A 625 14.03 -13.52 -19.06
C THR A 625 14.51 -13.49 -20.51
N GLY A 626 13.83 -12.76 -21.40
CA GLY A 626 14.22 -12.56 -22.79
C GLY A 626 13.72 -13.63 -23.76
N GLY A 627 12.96 -14.62 -23.29
CA GLY A 627 12.34 -15.67 -24.12
C GLY A 627 11.08 -15.21 -24.85
N PHE A 628 11.14 -14.13 -25.63
CA PHE A 628 9.96 -13.51 -26.25
C PHE A 628 9.20 -14.41 -27.23
N ARG A 629 9.90 -15.28 -27.97
CA ARG A 629 9.24 -16.31 -28.82
C ARG A 629 8.50 -17.35 -27.99
N THR A 630 9.12 -17.81 -26.89
CA THR A 630 8.51 -18.76 -25.96
C THR A 630 7.28 -18.15 -25.28
N ALA A 631 7.36 -16.87 -24.89
CA ALA A 631 6.23 -16.13 -24.33
C ALA A 631 5.04 -16.07 -25.31
N LEU A 632 5.28 -15.86 -26.61
CA LEU A 632 4.23 -15.93 -27.63
C LEU A 632 3.57 -17.31 -27.69
N GLY A 633 4.35 -18.39 -27.62
CA GLY A 633 3.80 -19.75 -27.57
C GLY A 633 2.90 -19.99 -26.36
N TYR A 634 3.23 -19.45 -25.19
CA TYR A 634 2.34 -19.52 -24.02
C TYR A 634 1.07 -18.67 -24.20
N ALA A 635 1.16 -17.49 -24.83
CA ALA A 635 -0.01 -16.68 -25.15
C ALA A 635 -0.96 -17.37 -26.14
N GLU A 636 -0.41 -18.06 -27.15
CA GLU A 636 -1.18 -18.89 -28.10
C GLU A 636 -1.92 -20.02 -27.39
N ARG A 637 -1.22 -20.75 -26.52
CA ARG A 637 -1.84 -21.80 -25.68
C ARG A 637 -2.94 -21.25 -24.80
N CYS A 638 -2.73 -20.09 -24.17
CA CYS A 638 -3.73 -19.40 -23.37
C CYS A 638 -4.96 -19.04 -24.21
N SER A 639 -4.78 -18.58 -25.45
CA SER A 639 -5.89 -18.25 -26.35
C SER A 639 -6.71 -19.48 -26.76
N VAL A 640 -6.06 -20.62 -26.99
CA VAL A 640 -6.76 -21.88 -27.31
C VAL A 640 -7.61 -22.33 -26.13
N ILE A 641 -7.06 -22.31 -24.91
CA ILE A 641 -7.78 -22.75 -23.71
C ILE A 641 -8.89 -21.77 -23.34
N ALA A 642 -8.66 -20.45 -23.42
CA ALA A 642 -9.71 -19.47 -23.16
C ALA A 642 -10.91 -19.65 -24.11
N GLY A 643 -10.65 -20.04 -25.36
CA GLY A 643 -11.70 -20.36 -26.34
C GLY A 643 -12.58 -21.55 -25.97
N THR A 644 -12.18 -22.43 -25.05
CA THR A 644 -13.00 -23.56 -24.59
C THR A 644 -13.89 -23.21 -23.39
N LEU A 645 -13.63 -22.11 -22.70
CA LEU A 645 -14.35 -21.68 -21.50
C LEU A 645 -15.48 -20.69 -21.77
N GLU A 646 -15.43 -19.99 -22.92
CA GLU A 646 -16.44 -19.02 -23.37
C GLU A 646 -16.80 -17.92 -22.34
N ASP A 647 -15.88 -17.60 -21.42
CA ASP A 647 -16.06 -16.54 -20.43
C ASP A 647 -15.24 -15.27 -20.75
N SER A 648 -15.76 -14.12 -20.31
CA SER A 648 -15.17 -12.81 -20.61
C SER A 648 -13.82 -12.57 -19.93
N VAL A 649 -13.58 -13.17 -18.77
CA VAL A 649 -12.35 -12.98 -17.99
C VAL A 649 -11.19 -13.70 -18.66
N SER A 650 -11.37 -14.98 -18.98
CA SER A 650 -10.39 -15.80 -19.71
C SER A 650 -10.09 -15.23 -21.09
N THR A 651 -11.13 -14.74 -21.79
CA THR A 651 -10.98 -14.10 -23.10
C THR A 651 -10.17 -12.80 -23.01
N THR A 652 -10.42 -11.98 -22.00
CA THR A 652 -9.66 -10.73 -21.75
C THR A 652 -8.19 -11.02 -21.45
N LEU A 653 -7.91 -12.02 -20.60
CA LEU A 653 -6.55 -12.46 -20.30
C LEU A 653 -5.82 -12.92 -21.57
N ALA A 654 -6.45 -13.80 -22.36
CA ALA A 654 -5.87 -14.29 -23.60
C ALA A 654 -5.54 -13.16 -24.59
N HIS A 655 -6.45 -12.22 -24.79
CA HIS A 655 -6.22 -11.06 -25.65
C HIS A 655 -5.09 -10.17 -25.13
N SER A 656 -5.00 -9.95 -23.81
CA SER A 656 -3.91 -9.18 -23.20
C SER A 656 -2.55 -9.84 -23.47
N LEU A 657 -2.39 -11.12 -23.10
CA LEU A 657 -1.13 -11.86 -23.28
C LEU A 657 -0.72 -11.96 -24.76
N MET A 658 -1.69 -12.20 -25.64
CA MET A 658 -1.50 -12.27 -27.09
C MET A 658 -1.03 -10.91 -27.64
N GLY A 659 -1.72 -9.84 -27.29
CA GLY A 659 -1.40 -8.48 -27.74
C GLY A 659 0.00 -8.04 -27.33
N ILE A 660 0.40 -8.30 -26.08
CA ILE A 660 1.74 -8.00 -25.57
C ILE A 660 2.80 -8.80 -26.33
N SER A 661 2.60 -10.10 -26.49
CA SER A 661 3.58 -10.98 -27.13
C SER A 661 3.74 -10.70 -28.62
N LEU A 662 2.65 -10.41 -29.32
CA LEU A 662 2.66 -10.00 -30.73
C LEU A 662 3.38 -8.67 -30.93
N HIS A 663 3.17 -7.69 -30.04
CA HIS A 663 3.88 -6.40 -30.11
C HIS A 663 5.39 -6.62 -30.10
N LEU A 664 5.90 -7.39 -29.13
CA LEU A 664 7.34 -7.64 -28.95
C LEU A 664 7.92 -8.48 -30.11
N ASN A 665 7.11 -9.32 -30.76
CA ASN A 665 7.51 -10.06 -31.96
C ASN A 665 7.35 -9.26 -33.28
N GLY A 666 6.99 -7.97 -33.22
CA GLY A 666 6.91 -7.09 -34.40
C GLY A 666 5.60 -7.20 -35.20
N GLU A 667 4.59 -7.93 -34.69
CA GLU A 667 3.30 -8.11 -35.35
C GLU A 667 2.28 -7.03 -34.94
N HIS A 668 2.62 -5.76 -35.16
CA HIS A 668 1.91 -4.61 -34.58
C HIS A 668 0.42 -4.51 -34.97
N GLY A 669 0.06 -4.92 -36.18
CA GLY A 669 -1.32 -4.95 -36.65
C GLY A 669 -2.19 -5.87 -35.80
N ARG A 670 -1.78 -7.14 -35.65
CA ARG A 670 -2.48 -8.13 -34.82
C ARG A 670 -2.40 -7.78 -33.34
N ALA A 671 -1.26 -7.25 -32.89
CA ALA A 671 -1.05 -6.79 -31.52
C ALA A 671 -2.09 -5.73 -31.13
N ARG A 672 -2.27 -4.69 -31.96
CA ARG A 672 -3.24 -3.63 -31.70
C ARG A 672 -4.65 -4.18 -31.56
N THR A 673 -5.08 -5.04 -32.49
CA THR A 673 -6.42 -5.65 -32.42
C THR A 673 -6.62 -6.39 -31.10
N ALA A 674 -5.68 -7.27 -30.73
CA ALA A 674 -5.78 -8.02 -29.48
C ALA A 674 -5.76 -7.11 -28.23
N LEU A 675 -4.92 -6.08 -28.19
CA LEU A 675 -4.86 -5.13 -27.07
C LEU A 675 -6.13 -4.29 -26.96
N GLU A 676 -6.70 -3.84 -28.08
CA GLU A 676 -7.98 -3.12 -28.09
C GLU A 676 -9.13 -4.02 -27.59
N GLU A 677 -9.19 -5.30 -28.01
CA GLU A 677 -10.19 -6.25 -27.49
C GLU A 677 -10.02 -6.48 -25.98
N ALA A 678 -8.79 -6.66 -25.48
CA ALA A 678 -8.52 -6.81 -24.06
C ALA A 678 -9.05 -5.62 -23.23
N LEU A 679 -8.98 -4.40 -23.79
CA LEU A 679 -9.45 -3.19 -23.13
C LEU A 679 -10.94 -2.89 -23.34
N ARG A 680 -11.60 -3.52 -24.33
CA ARG A 680 -13.06 -3.36 -24.56
C ARG A 680 -13.89 -4.04 -23.49
N TYR A 681 -13.45 -5.22 -23.04
CA TYR A 681 -14.14 -6.04 -22.04
C TYR A 681 -13.56 -5.89 -20.62
N GLY A 682 -12.43 -5.18 -20.48
CA GLY A 682 -11.82 -4.87 -19.19
C GLY A 682 -12.74 -4.02 -18.30
N PRO A 683 -13.02 -4.42 -17.05
CA PRO A 683 -14.20 -3.94 -16.33
C PRO A 683 -14.05 -2.49 -15.83
N ARG A 684 -14.96 -1.63 -16.30
CA ARG A 684 -15.49 -0.49 -15.52
C ARG A 684 -16.58 -0.92 -14.51
N SER A 685 -16.90 -2.21 -14.45
CA SER A 685 -17.84 -2.80 -13.48
C SER A 685 -17.44 -4.26 -13.26
N ASP A 686 -17.20 -4.61 -12.00
CA ASP A 686 -16.71 -5.90 -11.48
C ASP A 686 -15.23 -6.21 -11.69
N ARG A 687 -14.46 -5.91 -10.63
CA ARG A 687 -13.06 -6.24 -10.39
C ARG A 687 -12.83 -7.76 -10.35
N THR A 688 -12.96 -8.44 -11.48
CA THR A 688 -12.83 -9.91 -11.55
C THR A 688 -11.36 -10.34 -11.58
N THR A 689 -10.96 -11.12 -10.57
CA THR A 689 -10.14 -12.35 -10.60
C THR A 689 -8.82 -12.41 -11.40
N THR A 690 -8.35 -11.34 -12.01
CA THR A 690 -7.19 -11.37 -12.92
C THR A 690 -5.85 -11.10 -12.23
N ASN A 691 -5.76 -11.31 -10.90
CA ASN A 691 -4.52 -11.11 -10.15
C ASN A 691 -3.57 -12.32 -10.18
N TYR A 692 -3.69 -13.17 -11.21
CA TYR A 692 -2.81 -14.32 -11.42
C TYR A 692 -1.34 -13.93 -11.64
N LEU A 693 -1.11 -12.73 -12.18
CA LEU A 693 0.22 -12.19 -12.46
C LEU A 693 0.86 -11.49 -11.25
N GLY A 694 0.11 -11.30 -10.16
CA GLY A 694 0.50 -10.41 -9.06
C GLY A 694 0.39 -8.91 -9.39
N PHE A 695 -0.22 -8.54 -10.53
CA PHE A 695 -0.51 -7.17 -10.95
C PHE A 695 -1.64 -7.17 -12.00
N ASP A 696 -2.25 -6.00 -12.25
CA ASP A 696 -3.32 -5.85 -13.24
C ASP A 696 -2.83 -5.99 -14.71
N GLY A 697 -3.32 -7.02 -15.40
CA GLY A 697 -2.97 -7.29 -16.81
C GLY A 697 -3.56 -6.31 -17.82
N GLY A 698 -4.63 -5.58 -17.47
CA GLY A 698 -5.24 -4.54 -18.31
C GLY A 698 -4.37 -3.29 -18.39
N ILE A 699 -3.73 -2.90 -17.29
CA ILE A 699 -2.76 -1.81 -17.25
C ILE A 699 -1.57 -2.09 -18.17
N LEU A 700 -1.00 -3.30 -18.12
CA LEU A 700 0.09 -3.66 -19.03
C LEU A 700 -0.37 -3.66 -20.50
N ALA A 701 -1.57 -4.20 -20.80
CA ALA A 701 -2.13 -4.12 -22.14
C ALA A 701 -2.30 -2.67 -22.62
N GLY A 702 -2.80 -1.77 -21.76
CA GLY A 702 -2.92 -0.35 -22.04
C GLY A 702 -1.58 0.32 -22.33
N ALA A 703 -0.54 -0.03 -21.57
CA ALA A 703 0.81 0.48 -21.74
C ALA A 703 1.45 0.03 -23.06
N ILE A 704 1.30 -1.25 -23.42
CA ILE A 704 1.81 -1.78 -24.69
C ILE A 704 0.98 -1.28 -25.89
N LEU A 705 -0.32 -1.00 -25.70
CA LEU A 705 -1.13 -0.37 -26.73
C LEU A 705 -0.63 1.03 -27.06
N ALA A 706 -0.26 1.83 -26.04
CA ALA A 706 0.34 3.14 -26.26
C ALA A 706 1.59 3.06 -27.15
N ARG A 707 2.48 2.11 -26.88
CA ARG A 707 3.68 1.87 -27.69
C ARG A 707 3.36 1.40 -29.10
N THR A 708 2.39 0.50 -29.24
CA THR A 708 1.93 0.00 -30.54
C THR A 708 1.35 1.13 -31.40
N LEU A 709 0.59 2.05 -30.80
CA LEU A 709 0.05 3.23 -31.47
C LEU A 709 1.18 4.14 -31.99
N TRP A 710 2.23 4.37 -31.19
CA TRP A 710 3.37 5.16 -31.64
C TRP A 710 4.07 4.50 -32.83
N LEU A 711 4.35 3.19 -32.74
CA LEU A 711 4.99 2.44 -33.83
C LEU A 711 4.16 2.46 -35.11
N GLN A 712 2.83 2.43 -35.01
CA GLN A 712 1.93 2.53 -36.17
C GLN A 712 1.73 3.97 -36.70
N GLY A 713 2.43 4.96 -36.15
CA GLY A 713 2.41 6.34 -36.61
C GLY A 713 1.27 7.19 -36.04
N HIS A 714 0.83 6.90 -34.81
CA HIS A 714 -0.17 7.67 -34.08
C HIS A 714 0.40 8.23 -32.76
N PRO A 715 1.38 9.16 -32.80
CA PRO A 715 2.08 9.64 -31.61
C PRO A 715 1.18 10.34 -30.57
N ASP A 716 0.21 11.16 -30.99
CA ASP A 716 -0.70 11.85 -30.05
C ASP A 716 -1.58 10.86 -29.29
N ARG A 717 -2.13 9.86 -30.00
CA ARG A 717 -2.94 8.79 -29.41
C ARG A 717 -2.12 7.89 -28.48
N ALA A 718 -0.84 7.69 -28.79
CA ALA A 718 0.08 6.98 -27.93
C ALA A 718 0.27 7.70 -26.59
N VAL A 719 0.48 9.02 -26.62
CA VAL A 719 0.59 9.85 -25.41
C VAL A 719 -0.70 9.83 -24.60
N GLU A 720 -1.85 10.02 -25.25
CA GLU A 720 -3.16 9.95 -24.59
C GLU A 720 -3.37 8.61 -23.89
N ARG A 721 -3.08 7.50 -24.57
CA ARG A 721 -3.23 6.16 -24.01
C ARG A 721 -2.24 5.89 -22.86
N ALA A 722 -1.01 6.39 -22.94
CA ALA A 722 -0.02 6.28 -21.87
C ALA A 722 -0.49 7.00 -20.60
N LEU A 723 -0.95 8.25 -20.73
CA LEU A 723 -1.47 9.04 -19.61
C LEU A 723 -2.71 8.42 -18.98
N LEU A 724 -3.65 7.92 -19.80
CA LEU A 724 -4.83 7.23 -19.31
C LEU A 724 -4.44 5.97 -18.51
N THR A 725 -3.47 5.20 -19.00
CA THR A 725 -3.00 3.98 -18.34
C THR A 725 -2.34 4.29 -17.00
N VAL A 726 -1.52 5.34 -16.90
CA VAL A 726 -0.93 5.78 -15.62
C VAL A 726 -2.04 6.19 -14.65
N LYS A 727 -3.02 6.97 -15.11
CA LYS A 727 -4.16 7.40 -14.28
C LYS A 727 -4.99 6.22 -13.77
N ASP A 728 -5.26 5.24 -14.63
CA ASP A 728 -6.00 4.03 -14.25
C ASP A 728 -5.19 3.21 -13.22
N ALA A 729 -3.86 3.12 -13.38
CA ALA A 729 -2.98 2.45 -12.42
C ALA A 729 -2.93 3.13 -11.05
N GLU A 730 -2.91 4.47 -11.00
CA GLU A 730 -2.99 5.24 -9.75
C GLU A 730 -4.30 4.98 -9.00
N ALA A 731 -5.41 4.84 -9.72
CA ALA A 731 -6.70 4.57 -9.12
C ALA A 731 -6.79 3.18 -8.47
N LEU A 732 -5.93 2.24 -8.86
CA LEU A 732 -5.85 0.89 -8.28
C LEU A 732 -5.10 0.86 -6.94
N ASP A 733 -4.29 1.89 -6.64
CA ASP A 733 -3.43 1.93 -5.43
C ASP A 733 -2.59 0.65 -5.24
N HIS A 734 -2.13 0.08 -6.36
CA HIS A 734 -1.31 -1.13 -6.40
C HIS A 734 0.10 -0.80 -6.92
N PRO A 735 1.13 -0.80 -6.06
CA PRO A 735 2.45 -0.26 -6.38
C PRO A 735 3.13 -0.86 -7.61
N LEU A 736 3.15 -2.19 -7.72
CA LEU A 736 3.79 -2.87 -8.84
C LEU A 736 3.10 -2.51 -10.17
N THR A 737 1.77 -2.39 -10.16
CA THR A 737 0.99 -1.98 -11.34
C THR A 737 1.32 -0.55 -11.77
N LEU A 738 1.47 0.37 -10.80
CA LEU A 738 1.86 1.75 -11.09
C LEU A 738 3.28 1.81 -11.65
N ALA A 739 4.25 1.09 -11.07
CA ALA A 739 5.62 1.05 -11.57
C ALA A 739 5.69 0.54 -13.03
N ILE A 740 4.93 -0.50 -13.36
CA ILE A 740 4.79 -1.00 -14.74
C ILE A 740 4.26 0.09 -15.67
N ALA A 741 3.16 0.76 -15.29
CA ALA A 741 2.56 1.82 -16.11
C ALA A 741 3.54 2.98 -16.36
N LEU A 742 4.26 3.41 -15.32
CA LEU A 742 5.21 4.52 -15.40
C LEU A 742 6.40 4.19 -16.31
N VAL A 743 7.02 3.01 -16.15
CA VAL A 743 8.15 2.58 -17.00
C VAL A 743 7.77 2.65 -18.48
N TRP A 744 6.64 2.05 -18.85
CA TRP A 744 6.22 2.00 -20.24
C TRP A 744 5.77 3.36 -20.76
N ALA A 745 5.13 4.20 -19.94
CA ALA A 745 4.77 5.56 -20.32
C ALA A 745 6.02 6.42 -20.62
N VAL A 746 7.06 6.33 -19.79
CA VAL A 746 8.34 7.02 -20.02
C VAL A 746 8.92 6.68 -21.39
N THR A 747 8.90 5.41 -21.80
CA THR A 747 9.40 5.02 -23.14
C THR A 747 8.64 5.71 -24.28
N VAL A 748 7.34 5.91 -24.15
CA VAL A 748 6.52 6.62 -25.15
C VAL A 748 6.87 8.11 -25.19
N PHE A 749 7.04 8.74 -24.03
CA PHE A 749 7.43 10.16 -23.96
C PHE A 749 8.82 10.40 -24.55
N VAL A 750 9.77 9.51 -24.29
CA VAL A 750 11.10 9.52 -24.92
C VAL A 750 10.99 9.39 -26.44
N TRP A 751 10.15 8.49 -26.95
CA TRP A 751 9.97 8.33 -28.40
C TRP A 751 9.35 9.55 -29.09
N VAL A 752 8.40 10.22 -28.44
CA VAL A 752 7.81 11.47 -28.96
C VAL A 752 8.77 12.66 -28.83
N GLY A 753 9.73 12.59 -27.89
CA GLY A 753 10.70 13.64 -27.60
C GLY A 753 10.25 14.61 -26.50
N ASP A 754 9.26 14.23 -25.71
CA ASP A 754 8.76 14.99 -24.55
C ASP A 754 9.57 14.63 -23.30
N LEU A 755 10.81 15.16 -23.25
CA LEU A 755 11.79 14.78 -22.22
C LEU A 755 11.39 15.27 -20.82
N ASP A 756 10.67 16.38 -20.72
CA ASP A 756 10.22 16.92 -19.44
C ASP A 756 9.14 16.04 -18.81
N ARG A 757 8.15 15.58 -19.59
CA ARG A 757 7.18 14.59 -19.10
C ARG A 757 7.82 13.24 -18.78
N ALA A 758 8.80 12.82 -19.58
CA ALA A 758 9.55 11.59 -19.31
C ALA A 758 10.24 11.67 -17.94
N GLU A 759 10.89 12.79 -17.63
CA GLU A 759 11.57 13.01 -16.34
C GLU A 759 10.58 13.06 -15.16
N GLU A 760 9.45 13.75 -15.31
CA GLU A 760 8.39 13.80 -14.29
C GLU A 760 7.90 12.40 -13.91
N HIS A 761 7.60 11.56 -14.92
CA HIS A 761 7.11 10.20 -14.69
C HIS A 761 8.21 9.26 -14.18
N LEU A 762 9.46 9.51 -14.56
CA LEU A 762 10.61 8.77 -14.06
C LEU A 762 10.87 9.06 -12.58
N ASN A 763 10.73 10.31 -12.13
CA ASN A 763 10.83 10.66 -10.70
C ASN A 763 9.73 9.98 -9.87
N ARG A 764 8.51 9.91 -10.42
CA ARG A 764 7.40 9.14 -9.81
C ARG A 764 7.71 7.64 -9.77
N LEU A 765 8.35 7.10 -10.81
CA LEU A 765 8.79 5.70 -10.83
C LEU A 765 9.82 5.44 -9.72
N PHE A 766 10.83 6.29 -9.57
CA PHE A 766 11.80 6.16 -8.48
C PHE A 766 11.10 6.19 -7.12
N SER A 767 10.24 7.18 -6.89
CA SER A 767 9.48 7.30 -5.64
C SER A 767 8.69 6.02 -5.32
N CYS A 768 7.97 5.47 -6.30
CA CYS A 768 7.20 4.23 -6.16
C CYS A 768 8.12 3.00 -5.97
N ALA A 769 9.14 2.84 -6.81
CA ALA A 769 10.01 1.68 -6.79
C ALA A 769 10.90 1.62 -5.55
N GLU A 770 11.33 2.77 -5.01
CA GLU A 770 12.09 2.85 -3.75
C GLU A 770 11.20 2.54 -2.56
N LEU A 771 10.02 3.16 -2.49
CA LEU A 771 9.05 2.92 -1.41
C LEU A 771 8.64 1.44 -1.32
N HIS A 772 8.60 0.75 -2.46
CA HIS A 772 8.11 -0.62 -2.55
C HIS A 772 9.21 -1.67 -2.84
N ALA A 773 10.49 -1.29 -2.69
CA ALA A 773 11.66 -2.14 -2.93
C ALA A 773 11.64 -2.91 -4.28
N LEU A 774 11.18 -2.27 -5.34
CA LEU A 774 11.06 -2.84 -6.68
C LEU A 774 12.41 -2.76 -7.41
N GLY A 775 13.39 -3.55 -6.95
CA GLY A 775 14.80 -3.50 -7.40
C GLY A 775 15.03 -3.48 -8.91
N PRO A 776 14.42 -4.38 -9.72
CA PRO A 776 14.55 -4.34 -11.17
C PRO A 776 14.03 -3.04 -11.80
N TYR A 777 12.97 -2.45 -11.24
CA TYR A 777 12.40 -1.19 -11.74
C TYR A 777 13.29 0.01 -11.41
N LEU A 778 14.04 -0.04 -10.31
CA LEU A 778 15.09 0.96 -10.02
C LEU A 778 16.23 0.89 -11.03
N ALA A 779 16.66 -0.31 -11.41
CA ALA A 779 17.69 -0.50 -12.43
C ALA A 779 17.21 -0.02 -13.82
N VAL A 780 15.98 -0.37 -14.21
CA VAL A 780 15.34 0.18 -15.42
C VAL A 780 15.26 1.71 -15.35
N GLY A 781 14.84 2.27 -14.21
CA GLY A 781 14.74 3.71 -14.00
C GLY A 781 16.09 4.41 -14.20
N ARG A 782 17.18 3.89 -13.64
CA ARG A 782 18.55 4.40 -13.86
C ARG A 782 18.97 4.32 -15.33
N GLY A 783 18.60 3.24 -16.02
CA GLY A 783 18.83 3.11 -17.46
C GLY A 783 18.09 4.19 -18.26
N LEU A 784 16.80 4.38 -18.00
CA LEU A 784 15.99 5.43 -18.64
C LEU A 784 16.50 6.83 -18.31
N GLN A 785 16.97 7.07 -17.09
CA GLN A 785 17.62 8.32 -16.70
C GLN A 785 18.89 8.57 -17.52
N GLY A 786 19.68 7.51 -17.76
CA GLY A 786 20.86 7.57 -18.61
C GLY A 786 20.52 7.88 -20.08
N GLU A 787 19.43 7.31 -20.61
CA GLU A 787 18.93 7.69 -21.94
C GLU A 787 18.51 9.16 -21.98
N LEU A 788 17.78 9.65 -20.97
CA LEU A 788 17.39 11.06 -20.87
C LEU A 788 18.61 12.00 -20.84
N ALA A 789 19.65 11.63 -20.09
CA ALA A 789 20.90 12.40 -20.03
C ALA A 789 21.58 12.51 -21.41
N ILE A 790 21.68 11.40 -22.16
CA ILE A 790 22.20 11.40 -23.54
C ILE A 790 21.37 12.32 -24.42
N ARG A 791 20.03 12.24 -24.34
CA ARG A 791 19.11 13.08 -25.14
C ARG A 791 19.24 14.58 -24.81
N ARG A 792 19.58 14.92 -23.56
CA ARG A 792 19.83 16.30 -23.09
C ARG A 792 21.26 16.79 -23.37
N GLY A 793 22.13 15.94 -23.92
CA GLY A 793 23.50 16.29 -24.31
C GLY A 793 24.59 15.92 -23.28
N ASP A 794 24.24 15.27 -22.17
CA ASP A 794 25.18 14.74 -21.18
C ASP A 794 25.45 13.24 -21.45
N ALA A 795 26.15 12.98 -22.54
CA ALA A 795 26.38 11.60 -23.01
C ALA A 795 27.32 10.80 -22.08
N GLU A 796 28.34 11.44 -21.48
CA GLU A 796 29.28 10.74 -20.58
C GLU A 796 28.60 10.22 -19.30
N SER A 797 27.77 11.04 -18.65
CA SER A 797 26.98 10.61 -17.49
C SER A 797 25.97 9.54 -17.88
N GLY A 798 25.27 9.73 -18.99
CA GLY A 798 24.27 8.78 -19.47
C GLY A 798 24.83 7.40 -19.81
N VAL A 799 25.99 7.34 -20.48
CA VAL A 799 26.70 6.07 -20.77
C VAL A 799 27.06 5.33 -19.49
N ARG A 800 27.63 6.02 -18.48
CA ARG A 800 27.97 5.38 -17.18
C ARG A 800 26.73 4.83 -16.48
N SER A 801 25.64 5.59 -16.46
CA SER A 801 24.37 5.15 -15.85
C SER A 801 23.79 3.92 -16.56
N LEU A 802 23.77 3.93 -17.90
CA LEU A 802 23.28 2.81 -18.71
C LEU A 802 24.12 1.54 -18.54
N GLN A 803 25.45 1.65 -18.49
CA GLN A 803 26.33 0.49 -18.25
C GLN A 803 26.06 -0.17 -16.91
N GLY A 804 25.96 0.63 -15.84
CA GLY A 804 25.62 0.12 -14.51
C GLY A 804 24.22 -0.48 -14.45
N ALA A 805 23.23 0.17 -15.07
CA ALA A 805 21.86 -0.32 -15.14
C ALA A 805 21.76 -1.66 -15.90
N LEU A 806 22.38 -1.78 -17.08
CA LEU A 806 22.38 -3.02 -17.85
C LEU A 806 23.09 -4.16 -17.11
N GLN A 807 24.21 -3.87 -16.43
CA GLN A 807 24.89 -4.85 -15.59
C GLN A 807 23.98 -5.37 -14.46
N ASP A 808 23.29 -4.47 -13.76
CA ASP A 808 22.33 -4.82 -12.71
C ASP A 808 21.17 -5.66 -13.26
N LEU A 809 20.65 -5.31 -14.44
CA LEU A 809 19.53 -5.99 -15.09
C LEU A 809 19.92 -7.40 -15.56
N HIS A 810 21.06 -7.57 -16.21
CA HIS A 810 21.58 -8.88 -16.60
C HIS A 810 21.95 -9.76 -15.40
N ALA A 811 22.38 -9.16 -14.28
CA ALA A 811 22.63 -9.88 -13.02
C ALA A 811 21.34 -10.27 -12.29
N ALA A 812 20.23 -9.54 -12.51
CA ALA A 812 18.88 -9.87 -12.06
C ALA A 812 18.02 -10.60 -13.13
N PRO A 813 18.71 -11.20 -14.12
CA PRO A 813 18.27 -11.51 -15.49
C PRO A 813 16.87 -10.98 -15.90
N TYR A 814 16.77 -9.65 -15.92
CA TYR A 814 15.62 -8.87 -16.40
C TYR A 814 15.93 -8.31 -17.79
N GLU A 815 15.27 -8.82 -18.83
CA GLU A 815 15.56 -8.54 -20.25
C GLU A 815 14.45 -7.74 -20.97
N LEU A 816 13.31 -7.47 -20.31
CA LEU A 816 12.14 -6.86 -20.95
C LEU A 816 12.39 -5.45 -21.54
N LEU A 817 13.46 -4.77 -21.10
CA LEU A 817 13.86 -3.44 -21.54
C LEU A 817 15.37 -3.31 -21.80
N THR A 818 16.11 -4.42 -21.86
CA THR A 818 17.56 -4.35 -22.12
C THR A 818 17.85 -3.93 -23.55
N THR A 819 17.09 -4.41 -24.54
CA THR A 819 17.25 -4.00 -25.95
C THR A 819 17.19 -2.49 -26.19
N PRO A 820 16.14 -1.74 -25.75
CA PRO A 820 16.11 -0.28 -25.92
C PRO A 820 17.21 0.44 -25.14
N LEU A 821 17.57 -0.04 -23.95
CA LEU A 821 18.67 0.55 -23.16
C LEU A 821 20.04 0.31 -23.83
N SER A 822 20.25 -0.86 -24.44
CA SER A 822 21.44 -1.14 -25.25
C SER A 822 21.52 -0.27 -26.49
N ILE A 823 20.38 0.02 -27.15
CA ILE A 823 20.30 0.99 -28.24
C ILE A 823 20.73 2.39 -27.76
N ALA A 824 20.21 2.84 -26.61
CA ALA A 824 20.57 4.12 -26.02
C ALA A 824 22.06 4.19 -25.64
N LEU A 825 22.61 3.10 -25.08
CA LEU A 825 24.03 3.00 -24.74
C LEU A 825 24.91 3.14 -25.98
N VAL A 826 24.58 2.42 -27.06
CA VAL A 826 25.31 2.49 -28.34
C VAL A 826 25.26 3.91 -28.92
N GLN A 827 24.11 4.58 -28.84
CA GLN A 827 23.97 5.98 -29.28
C GLN A 827 24.79 6.95 -28.40
N GLY A 828 24.84 6.75 -27.08
CA GLY A 828 25.67 7.53 -26.16
C GLY A 828 27.17 7.34 -26.39
N LEU A 829 27.62 6.10 -26.63
CA LEU A 829 29.01 5.80 -26.98
C LEU A 829 29.42 6.46 -28.30
N ALA A 830 28.54 6.46 -29.29
CA ALA A 830 28.76 7.15 -30.55
C ALA A 830 28.85 8.68 -30.38
N ALA A 831 28.14 9.25 -29.41
CA ALA A 831 28.16 10.68 -29.09
C ALA A 831 29.36 11.14 -28.24
N THR A 832 30.17 10.21 -27.71
CA THR A 832 31.35 10.50 -26.85
C THR A 832 32.69 10.24 -27.58
N ASP A 833 32.71 10.33 -28.91
CA ASP A 833 33.87 10.04 -29.76
C ASP A 833 34.48 8.64 -29.56
N ARG A 834 33.70 7.68 -29.04
CA ARG A 834 34.08 6.26 -28.85
C ARG A 834 33.26 5.28 -29.70
N PRO A 835 32.99 5.55 -30.99
CA PRO A 835 32.04 4.75 -31.77
C PRO A 835 32.57 3.32 -32.06
N ALA A 836 33.89 3.10 -32.06
CA ALA A 836 34.46 1.76 -32.22
C ALA A 836 34.07 0.79 -31.09
N GLU A 837 33.90 1.32 -29.87
CA GLU A 837 33.50 0.53 -28.69
C GLU A 837 32.02 0.11 -28.75
N ALA A 838 31.22 0.77 -29.59
CA ALA A 838 29.79 0.52 -29.71
C ALA A 838 29.44 -0.60 -30.73
N LEU A 839 30.39 -1.03 -31.58
CA LEU A 839 30.16 -2.03 -32.63
C LEU A 839 29.92 -3.44 -32.08
N ALA A 840 30.73 -3.86 -31.10
CA ALA A 840 30.56 -5.19 -30.51
C ALA A 840 29.24 -5.33 -29.71
N PRO A 841 28.86 -4.37 -28.84
CA PRO A 841 27.58 -4.41 -28.13
C PRO A 841 26.35 -4.43 -29.05
N ILE A 842 26.34 -3.66 -30.16
CA ILE A 842 25.20 -3.68 -31.08
C ILE A 842 25.09 -5.01 -31.83
N ASP A 843 26.21 -5.62 -32.22
CA ASP A 843 26.24 -6.93 -32.88
C ASP A 843 25.81 -8.08 -31.95
N GLU A 844 26.18 -8.00 -30.67
CA GLU A 844 25.69 -8.91 -29.65
C GLU A 844 24.17 -8.77 -29.44
N THR A 845 23.68 -7.52 -29.33
CA THR A 845 22.24 -7.25 -29.18
C THR A 845 21.44 -7.77 -30.37
N ILE A 846 21.91 -7.54 -31.61
CA ILE A 846 21.27 -8.06 -32.83
C ILE A 846 21.20 -9.60 -32.81
N ARG A 847 22.30 -10.29 -32.48
CA ARG A 847 22.31 -11.76 -32.40
C ARG A 847 21.35 -12.29 -31.35
N SER A 848 21.27 -11.61 -30.19
CA SER A 848 20.32 -11.97 -29.13
C SER A 848 18.87 -11.83 -29.61
N VAL A 849 18.54 -10.73 -30.28
CA VAL A 849 17.19 -10.48 -30.80
C VAL A 849 16.81 -11.47 -31.92
N GLU A 850 17.75 -11.83 -32.80
CA GLU A 850 17.52 -12.86 -33.82
C GLU A 850 17.19 -14.22 -33.20
N ALA A 851 17.93 -14.62 -32.15
CA ALA A 851 17.77 -15.89 -31.47
C ALA A 851 16.49 -15.95 -30.60
N ASN A 852 16.28 -14.94 -29.75
CA ASN A 852 15.33 -15.01 -28.63
C ASN A 852 14.00 -14.28 -28.89
N GLY A 853 13.98 -13.34 -29.83
CA GLY A 853 12.82 -12.48 -30.14
C GLY A 853 13.07 -11.01 -29.79
N ASP A 854 12.02 -10.25 -29.44
CA ASP A 854 12.07 -8.77 -29.36
C ASP A 854 12.25 -8.05 -30.71
N LEU A 855 11.70 -8.69 -31.76
CA LEU A 855 11.80 -8.26 -33.15
C LEU A 855 11.22 -6.87 -33.41
N CYS A 856 10.44 -6.32 -32.47
CA CYS A 856 9.94 -4.94 -32.54
C CYS A 856 11.05 -3.88 -32.59
N TYR A 857 12.24 -4.19 -32.07
CA TYR A 857 13.39 -3.30 -32.09
C TYR A 857 14.42 -3.59 -33.18
N MET A 858 14.29 -4.71 -33.91
CA MET A 858 15.23 -5.06 -34.97
C MET A 858 15.41 -3.96 -36.04
N PRO A 859 14.34 -3.27 -36.51
CA PRO A 859 14.52 -2.14 -37.42
C PRO A 859 15.38 -1.03 -36.82
N GLU A 860 15.18 -0.69 -35.54
CA GLU A 860 15.94 0.36 -34.87
C GLU A 860 17.41 -0.05 -34.63
N LEU A 861 17.67 -1.31 -34.28
CA LEU A 861 19.03 -1.87 -34.16
C LEU A 861 19.80 -1.77 -35.49
N LEU A 862 19.15 -2.15 -36.60
CA LEU A 862 19.73 -2.06 -37.94
C LEU A 862 20.00 -0.60 -38.34
N ARG A 863 19.09 0.33 -38.00
CA ARG A 863 19.28 1.76 -38.25
C ARG A 863 20.52 2.29 -37.54
N VAL A 864 20.61 2.02 -36.23
CA VAL A 864 21.73 2.47 -35.40
C VAL A 864 23.04 1.84 -35.85
N LYS A 865 23.05 0.55 -36.20
CA LYS A 865 24.22 -0.12 -36.76
C LYS A 865 24.69 0.53 -38.07
N GLY A 866 23.77 0.85 -38.99
CA GLY A 866 24.11 1.52 -40.24
C GLY A 866 24.82 2.86 -40.01
N ASN A 867 24.28 3.68 -39.09
CA ASN A 867 24.92 4.95 -38.73
C ASN A 867 26.29 4.77 -38.09
N LEU A 868 26.44 3.74 -37.25
CA LEU A 868 27.70 3.45 -36.57
C LEU A 868 28.78 2.97 -37.54
N VAL A 869 28.45 2.10 -38.48
CA VAL A 869 29.36 1.65 -39.55
C VAL A 869 29.85 2.85 -40.36
N ARG A 870 28.95 3.77 -40.72
CA ARG A 870 29.32 5.00 -41.42
C ARG A 870 30.29 5.87 -40.61
N ALA A 871 30.05 6.01 -39.31
CA ALA A 871 30.88 6.84 -38.43
C ALA A 871 32.26 6.22 -38.12
N THR A 872 32.36 4.89 -38.10
CA THR A 872 33.58 4.18 -37.66
C THR A 872 34.50 3.73 -38.79
N LYS A 873 33.95 3.44 -39.97
CA LYS A 873 34.70 2.88 -41.10
C LYS A 873 34.71 3.86 -42.28
N PRO A 874 35.82 4.57 -42.54
CA PRO A 874 35.95 5.40 -43.72
C PRO A 874 35.70 4.60 -45.01
N GLY A 875 34.81 5.10 -45.88
CA GLY A 875 34.45 4.42 -47.15
C GLY A 875 33.39 3.32 -47.04
N ALA A 876 32.81 3.08 -45.86
CA ALA A 876 31.78 2.05 -45.66
C ALA A 876 30.35 2.55 -45.91
N ASP A 877 30.16 3.63 -46.68
CA ASP A 877 28.84 4.21 -46.90
C ASP A 877 27.87 3.24 -47.60
N ASP A 878 28.36 2.36 -48.49
CA ASP A 878 27.52 1.34 -49.13
C ASP A 878 27.08 0.25 -48.15
N GLU A 879 27.96 -0.13 -47.21
CA GLU A 879 27.64 -1.05 -46.11
C GLU A 879 26.60 -0.41 -45.17
N ALA A 880 26.80 0.86 -44.80
CA ALA A 880 25.85 1.63 -44.01
C ALA A 880 24.48 1.75 -44.70
N GLN A 881 24.48 2.02 -46.02
CA GLN A 881 23.25 2.10 -46.81
C GLN A 881 22.48 0.78 -46.82
N LEU A 882 23.18 -0.36 -46.87
CA LEU A 882 22.55 -1.68 -46.81
C LEU A 882 21.79 -1.90 -45.49
N TYR A 883 22.40 -1.54 -44.36
CA TYR A 883 21.74 -1.63 -43.05
C TYR A 883 20.52 -0.71 -42.94
N LEU A 884 20.62 0.54 -43.41
CA LEU A 884 19.52 1.49 -43.40
C LEU A 884 18.35 1.05 -44.31
N ARG A 885 18.64 0.44 -45.47
CA ARG A 885 17.60 -0.14 -46.35
C ARG A 885 16.92 -1.33 -45.69
N ARG A 886 17.66 -2.25 -45.07
CA ARG A 886 17.10 -3.40 -44.35
C ARG A 886 16.22 -2.95 -43.19
N SER A 887 16.63 -1.91 -42.46
CA SER A 887 15.83 -1.27 -41.41
C SER A 887 14.50 -0.73 -41.97
N LEU A 888 14.55 -0.02 -43.10
CA LEU A 888 13.36 0.54 -43.76
C LEU A 888 12.40 -0.55 -44.27
N GLU A 889 12.91 -1.59 -44.93
CA GLU A 889 12.13 -2.72 -45.43
C GLU A 889 11.44 -3.46 -44.28
N MET A 890 12.18 -3.80 -43.23
CA MET A 890 11.63 -4.50 -42.08
C MET A 890 10.59 -3.64 -41.32
N SER A 891 10.79 -2.33 -41.25
CA SER A 891 9.80 -1.41 -40.68
C SER A 891 8.47 -1.45 -41.45
N ARG A 892 8.52 -1.56 -42.79
CA ARG A 892 7.34 -1.66 -43.64
C ARG A 892 6.61 -2.99 -43.43
N ASP A 893 7.36 -4.09 -43.39
CA ASP A 893 6.81 -5.43 -43.19
C ASP A 893 6.08 -5.54 -41.84
N GLN A 894 6.63 -4.92 -40.80
CA GLN A 894 6.01 -4.87 -39.47
C GLN A 894 4.88 -3.84 -39.34
N GLY A 895 4.71 -2.94 -40.32
CA GLY A 895 3.83 -1.79 -40.21
C GLY A 895 4.28 -0.76 -39.16
N ALA A 896 5.56 -0.74 -38.81
CA ALA A 896 6.19 0.15 -37.84
C ALA A 896 6.57 1.50 -38.48
N ARG A 897 5.57 2.33 -38.80
CA ARG A 897 5.75 3.67 -39.40
C ARG A 897 6.69 4.59 -38.61
N GLY A 898 6.72 4.50 -37.28
CA GLY A 898 7.65 5.26 -36.44
C GLY A 898 9.12 4.94 -36.77
N TRP A 899 9.45 3.64 -36.85
CA TRP A 899 10.77 3.17 -37.27
C TRP A 899 11.05 3.46 -38.75
N GLU A 900 10.04 3.31 -39.61
CA GLU A 900 10.14 3.63 -41.04
C GLU A 900 10.59 5.08 -41.25
N LEU A 901 9.99 6.02 -40.51
CA LEU A 901 10.33 7.44 -40.58
C LEU A 901 11.79 7.69 -40.13
N ARG A 902 12.22 7.12 -39.00
CA ARG A 902 13.61 7.28 -38.51
C ARG A 902 14.63 6.72 -39.50
N ALA A 903 14.39 5.52 -40.02
CA ALA A 903 15.28 4.90 -41.02
C ALA A 903 15.34 5.73 -42.30
N ALA A 904 14.20 6.27 -42.74
CA ALA A 904 14.13 7.14 -43.91
C ALA A 904 14.87 8.47 -43.72
N ILE A 905 14.82 9.08 -42.53
CA ILE A 905 15.57 10.31 -42.21
C ILE A 905 17.07 10.06 -42.36
N ASP A 906 17.59 8.99 -41.76
CA ASP A 906 19.02 8.68 -41.81
C ASP A 906 19.49 8.30 -43.21
N LEU A 907 18.68 7.52 -43.94
CA LEU A 907 18.97 7.16 -45.33
C LEU A 907 18.91 8.38 -46.26
N ALA A 908 17.92 9.26 -46.09
CA ALA A 908 17.85 10.52 -46.83
C ALA A 908 19.04 11.43 -46.52
N THR A 909 19.50 11.47 -45.26
CA THR A 909 20.71 12.21 -44.86
C THR A 909 21.95 11.66 -45.54
N LEU A 910 22.10 10.33 -45.62
CA LEU A 910 23.21 9.69 -46.35
C LEU A 910 23.16 10.00 -47.86
N LEU A 911 21.99 9.90 -48.49
CA LEU A 911 21.81 10.23 -49.90
C LEU A 911 22.13 11.70 -50.19
N ALA A 912 21.69 12.60 -49.31
CA ALA A 912 21.99 14.03 -49.42
C ALA A 912 23.49 14.33 -49.31
N ALA A 913 24.21 13.64 -48.41
CA ALA A 913 25.67 13.75 -48.30
C ALA A 913 26.39 13.29 -49.58
N ARG A 914 25.78 12.40 -50.37
CA ARG A 914 26.24 11.97 -51.71
C ARG A 914 25.72 12.84 -52.85
N SER A 915 25.16 14.03 -52.56
CA SER A 915 24.55 14.94 -53.54
C SER A 915 23.33 14.34 -54.29
N GLN A 916 22.68 13.31 -53.75
CA GLN A 916 21.48 12.67 -54.32
C GLN A 916 20.20 13.26 -53.71
N HIS A 917 20.05 14.59 -53.77
CA HIS A 917 18.96 15.31 -53.10
C HIS A 917 17.56 14.92 -53.57
N GLU A 918 17.38 14.68 -54.87
CA GLU A 918 16.09 14.30 -55.45
C GLU A 918 15.63 12.92 -54.97
N SER A 919 16.55 11.94 -54.90
CA SER A 919 16.29 10.62 -54.34
C SER A 919 16.02 10.66 -52.84
N ALA A 920 16.74 11.50 -52.09
CA ALA A 920 16.51 11.71 -50.66
C ALA A 920 15.11 12.29 -50.40
N ARG A 921 14.68 13.27 -51.21
CA ARG A 921 13.35 13.89 -51.12
C ARG A 921 12.25 12.91 -51.52
N ALA A 922 12.42 12.17 -52.61
CA ALA A 922 11.45 11.17 -53.08
C ALA A 922 11.23 10.04 -52.06
N LEU A 923 12.26 9.71 -51.27
CA LEU A 923 12.16 8.75 -50.18
C LEU A 923 11.37 9.32 -48.98
N LEU A 924 11.74 10.51 -48.50
CA LEU A 924 11.27 11.02 -47.20
C LEU A 924 9.92 11.76 -47.28
N GLN A 925 9.66 12.51 -48.35
CA GLN A 925 8.46 13.35 -48.49
C GLN A 925 7.15 12.54 -48.35
N PRO A 926 6.97 11.41 -49.06
CA PRO A 926 5.72 10.65 -48.97
C PRO A 926 5.51 10.01 -47.60
N LEU A 927 6.58 9.76 -46.83
CA LEU A 927 6.49 9.22 -45.48
C LEU A 927 6.09 10.30 -44.49
N PHE A 928 6.69 11.48 -44.59
CA PHE A 928 6.34 12.64 -43.78
C PHE A 928 4.85 13.03 -43.92
N GLU A 929 4.33 13.02 -45.16
CA GLU A 929 2.92 13.37 -45.44
C GLU A 929 1.88 12.36 -44.92
N ARG A 930 2.29 11.13 -44.59
CA ARG A 930 1.36 10.08 -44.07
C ARG A 930 1.00 10.27 -42.60
N PHE A 931 1.70 11.14 -41.87
CA PHE A 931 1.43 11.43 -40.47
C PHE A 931 0.39 12.56 -40.38
N ALA A 932 -0.86 12.19 -40.10
CA ALA A 932 -1.96 13.14 -39.92
C ALA A 932 -2.04 13.72 -38.48
N ASP A 933 -1.52 12.97 -37.49
CA ASP A 933 -1.51 13.32 -36.06
C ASP A 933 -0.07 13.55 -35.56
N GLY A 934 0.10 14.42 -34.56
CA GLY A 934 1.36 14.72 -33.87
C GLY A 934 2.43 15.48 -34.65
N PRO A 935 2.11 16.64 -35.28
CA PRO A 935 3.08 17.45 -36.03
C PRO A 935 4.28 17.92 -35.19
N ASP A 936 4.21 17.76 -33.87
CA ASP A 936 5.20 18.22 -32.91
C ASP A 936 6.19 17.16 -32.39
N SER A 937 6.12 15.91 -32.84
CA SER A 937 7.10 14.90 -32.42
C SER A 937 8.52 15.23 -32.92
N ALA A 938 9.54 14.82 -32.16
CA ALA A 938 10.94 15.10 -32.48
C ALA A 938 11.35 14.56 -33.86
N ASP A 939 10.87 13.37 -34.22
CA ASP A 939 11.19 12.74 -35.52
C ASP A 939 10.53 13.47 -36.70
N LEU A 940 9.28 13.91 -36.55
CA LEU A 940 8.60 14.72 -37.58
C LEU A 940 9.25 16.09 -37.75
N LYS A 941 9.67 16.73 -36.65
CA LYS A 941 10.48 17.97 -36.68
C LYS A 941 11.84 17.75 -37.36
N SER A 942 12.45 16.59 -37.16
CA SER A 942 13.71 16.22 -37.84
C SER A 942 13.51 16.03 -39.34
N ALA A 943 12.48 15.28 -39.75
CA ALA A 943 12.12 15.07 -41.15
C ALA A 943 11.80 16.40 -41.86
N ALA A 944 11.01 17.28 -41.24
CA ALA A 944 10.67 18.58 -41.78
C ALA A 944 11.91 19.47 -42.00
N ARG A 945 12.83 19.49 -41.03
CA ARG A 945 14.11 20.23 -41.16
C ARG A 945 14.95 19.68 -42.30
N LEU A 946 15.08 18.36 -42.44
CA LEU A 946 15.82 17.75 -43.53
C LEU A 946 15.18 18.05 -44.89
N LEU A 947 13.86 17.88 -45.04
CA LEU A 947 13.13 18.20 -46.28
C LEU A 947 13.25 19.66 -46.71
N ALA A 948 13.45 20.59 -45.77
CA ALA A 948 13.71 22.00 -46.07
C ALA A 948 15.10 22.22 -46.70
N THR A 949 16.08 21.35 -46.41
CA THR A 949 17.44 21.40 -46.98
C THR A 949 17.58 20.67 -48.32
N LEU A 950 16.63 19.79 -48.67
CA LEU A 950 16.61 19.00 -49.91
C LEU A 950 15.88 19.71 -51.07
N ARG A 951 15.96 21.04 -51.11
CA ARG A 951 15.29 21.88 -52.12
C ARG A 951 16.16 22.11 -53.35
#